data_AF-A0A8I2YCK8-F1
#
_entry.id   AF-A0A8I2YCK8-F1
#
_cell.length_a   1.000
_cell.length_b   1.000
_cell.length_c   1.000
_cell.angle_alpha   90.00
_cell.angle_beta   90.00
_cell.angle_gamma   90.00
#
_symmetry.space_group_name_H-M   'P 1'
#
loop_
_entity.id
_entity.type
_entity.pdbx_description
1 polymer ?
#
loop_
_entity_poly.entity_id
_entity_poly.type
_entity_poly.pdbx_seq_one_letter_code
_entity_poly.pdbx_strand_id
1 'polypeptide(L)'
;MESGYGIKNSNNPSFCYALLGELENLVPECRSQWLEGITMDTISFFLRRLLASSPDQTVSLKILGLLRTVRRKVFSWVEELSSKLVETPGDEELRGFLRDAAVICRSTFDVDLCWTRQTPSSGDTDVLLSCAILIHDHTPSKVSSLPAYSQLLLDRDRRLSLRLESVVSNIIQADPNDQGVDPAISCVWSDYRPGSMWTPLQSPNSRWFTCTTAPSAGQMSQVVHYNLLDGSLLVSEKPLGRLPKEILRHPLCNLIFGKHVLDVIPGDLPGMDYLIRGTISGHKVYFSLKNDSDLVIRAKHDTGDLYIIELIPQEKLKGDLPAVLIEGHAHWLNLSTSVMEIQPLDSLWEASLENWMIECTPGQYRMRKGNEHLIDVRSQTWVMVSSLLGMLDNPQNLLVTVSPNDSSRPTLLMHLSVFLPRYGLSFYVDDDGDLQSRNMRGMVYDENQSIGTLFGLVNRLVLRPKSRDANAIELIPRCILVPDGEISSHKDGHHVRVKVDTRRSALGRVTYQSYKVDTELGCLTGNASLTNKLYCAYLHALTSGCGTDPLTGRTGTEEALSLLRSASCWSIMKLGPREAELLAWIASICPKRTWYPVHLKCMQKVEWPDLPAGTQHHDLYVIANGIKEHCERILLFQEKQSSTLFASFPLQDEHLLKRGALRAAYLSPFEISGQSSGGNLDVRYSARDLVEVDSAERRAYTAATAVRHRTVDPSTAKNILSMVQTWKASVSGDATLSL
;
A
#
# COMPACT_ATOMS: atom_id res chain seq x y z
N MET A 1 -66.41 -10.53 27.50
CA MET A 1 -66.69 -9.37 28.36
C MET A 1 -66.20 -8.14 27.64
N GLU A 2 -67.02 -7.10 27.72
CA GLU A 2 -67.04 -5.91 26.87
C GLU A 2 -65.76 -5.08 26.90
N SER A 3 -65.35 -4.60 25.72
CA SER A 3 -64.95 -3.20 25.56
C SER A 3 -65.24 -2.78 24.12
N GLY A 4 -66.46 -2.32 23.90
CA GLY A 4 -66.86 -1.66 22.67
C GLY A 4 -66.24 -0.27 22.59
N TYR A 5 -65.31 -0.08 21.67
CA TYR A 5 -65.04 1.19 21.02
C TYR A 5 -64.85 0.91 19.52
N GLY A 6 -65.94 0.47 18.89
CA GLY A 6 -66.06 0.45 17.44
C GLY A 6 -66.09 1.88 16.93
N ILE A 7 -65.29 2.16 15.90
CA ILE A 7 -65.36 3.38 15.10
C ILE A 7 -66.77 3.46 14.50
N LYS A 8 -67.72 4.07 15.22
CA LYS A 8 -69.14 4.21 14.80
C LYS A 8 -69.34 5.15 13.60
N ASN A 9 -68.28 5.66 12.99
CA ASN A 9 -68.33 6.58 11.84
C ASN A 9 -67.83 5.99 10.51
N SER A 10 -67.39 4.72 10.44
CA SER A 10 -66.84 4.14 9.21
C SER A 10 -67.85 3.95 8.07
N ASN A 11 -69.16 4.00 8.35
CA ASN A 11 -70.22 3.86 7.35
C ASN A 11 -70.83 5.20 6.91
N ASN A 12 -70.29 6.35 7.34
CA ASN A 12 -70.75 7.64 6.89
C ASN A 12 -70.07 8.00 5.55
N PRO A 13 -70.81 8.12 4.42
CA PRO A 13 -70.22 8.41 3.12
C PRO A 13 -69.42 9.71 3.11
N SER A 14 -69.86 10.75 3.82
CA SER A 14 -69.16 12.04 3.86
C SER A 14 -67.79 11.95 4.53
N PHE A 15 -67.67 11.11 5.57
CA PHE A 15 -66.40 10.82 6.23
C PHE A 15 -65.45 10.04 5.30
N CYS A 16 -65.96 9.06 4.56
CA CYS A 16 -65.16 8.29 3.59
C CYS A 16 -64.62 9.17 2.47
N TYR A 17 -65.45 10.08 1.92
CA TYR A 17 -65.00 11.02 0.89
C TYR A 17 -63.99 12.04 1.42
N ALA A 18 -64.19 12.57 2.64
CA ALA A 18 -63.25 13.50 3.26
C ALA A 18 -61.89 12.83 3.53
N LEU A 19 -61.89 11.64 4.13
CA LEU A 19 -60.66 10.90 4.40
C LEU A 19 -59.95 10.49 3.10
N LEU A 20 -60.69 10.07 2.08
CA LEU A 20 -60.11 9.79 0.77
C LEU A 20 -59.45 11.03 0.15
N GLY A 21 -60.11 12.20 0.22
CA GLY A 21 -59.55 13.46 -0.28
C GLY A 21 -58.25 13.87 0.43
N GLU A 22 -58.19 13.73 1.75
CA GLU A 22 -56.96 13.99 2.52
C GLU A 22 -55.83 13.01 2.16
N LEU A 23 -56.14 11.72 2.00
CA LEU A 23 -55.16 10.72 1.55
C LEU A 23 -54.69 10.97 0.11
N GLU A 24 -55.57 11.41 -0.79
CA GLU A 24 -55.23 11.81 -2.16
C GLU A 24 -54.27 13.00 -2.19
N ASN A 25 -54.42 13.96 -1.27
CA ASN A 25 -53.52 15.12 -1.14
C ASN A 25 -52.16 14.75 -0.51
N LEU A 26 -52.15 13.80 0.44
CA LEU A 26 -50.94 13.41 1.17
C LEU A 26 -49.98 12.55 0.32
N VAL A 27 -50.49 11.74 -0.60
CA VAL A 27 -49.68 10.86 -1.46
C VAL A 27 -48.66 11.66 -2.30
N PRO A 28 -49.01 12.79 -2.96
CA PRO A 28 -48.07 13.67 -3.63
C PRO A 28 -47.04 14.33 -2.71
N GLU A 29 -47.45 14.76 -1.51
CA GLU A 29 -46.61 15.51 -0.56
C GLU A 29 -45.44 14.69 -0.01
N CYS A 30 -45.63 13.38 0.12
CA CYS A 30 -44.55 12.47 0.47
C CYS A 30 -43.45 12.57 -0.59
N ARG A 31 -42.32 13.24 -0.32
CA ARG A 31 -41.30 13.52 -1.36
C ARG A 31 -40.66 12.21 -1.83
N SER A 32 -39.83 12.28 -2.86
CA SER A 32 -38.99 11.17 -3.37
C SER A 32 -37.94 10.74 -2.33
N GLN A 33 -38.36 10.42 -1.11
CA GLN A 33 -37.54 10.10 0.02
C GLN A 33 -38.12 8.83 0.65
N TRP A 34 -37.51 7.70 0.31
CA TRP A 34 -37.87 6.35 0.79
C TRP A 34 -37.87 6.21 2.32
N LEU A 35 -37.34 7.21 3.06
CA LEU A 35 -37.45 7.32 4.51
C LEU A 35 -38.90 7.52 5.01
N GLU A 36 -39.82 7.92 4.12
CA GLU A 36 -41.25 8.08 4.45
C GLU A 36 -42.06 6.77 4.30
N GLY A 37 -41.39 5.61 4.33
CA GLY A 37 -42.02 4.29 4.20
C GLY A 37 -43.17 4.05 5.19
N ILE A 38 -43.04 4.49 6.44
CA ILE A 38 -44.10 4.36 7.46
C ILE A 38 -45.35 5.15 7.07
N THR A 39 -45.18 6.33 6.46
CA THR A 39 -46.30 7.15 5.99
C THR A 39 -47.03 6.44 4.85
N MET A 40 -46.32 5.89 3.87
CA MET A 40 -46.93 5.12 2.78
C MET A 40 -47.60 3.82 3.25
N ASP A 41 -47.03 3.10 4.22
CA ASP A 41 -47.69 1.94 4.84
C ASP A 41 -49.00 2.35 5.54
N THR A 42 -48.98 3.48 6.25
CA THR A 42 -50.14 4.02 6.95
C THR A 42 -51.24 4.45 5.97
N ILE A 43 -50.88 5.14 4.89
CA ILE A 43 -51.81 5.48 3.80
C ILE A 43 -52.41 4.21 3.18
N SER A 44 -51.55 3.25 2.79
CA SER A 44 -51.98 1.95 2.26
C SER A 44 -52.93 1.23 3.22
N PHE A 45 -52.64 1.24 4.52
CA PHE A 45 -53.48 0.64 5.55
C PHE A 45 -54.86 1.31 5.63
N PHE A 46 -54.93 2.64 5.67
CA PHE A 46 -56.21 3.36 5.70
C PHE A 46 -57.04 3.12 4.45
N LEU A 47 -56.42 3.11 3.27
CA LEU A 47 -57.12 2.82 2.00
C LEU A 47 -57.71 1.41 1.99
N ARG A 48 -56.95 0.40 2.43
CA ARG A 48 -57.45 -0.98 2.57
C ARG A 48 -58.60 -1.09 3.55
N ARG A 49 -58.53 -0.38 4.69
CA ARG A 49 -59.60 -0.38 5.70
C ARG A 49 -60.87 0.32 5.21
N LEU A 50 -60.71 1.42 4.47
CA LEU A 50 -61.82 2.10 3.81
C LEU A 50 -62.50 1.17 2.79
N LEU A 51 -61.72 0.45 1.98
CA LEU A 51 -62.25 -0.51 1.02
C LEU A 51 -63.03 -1.65 1.70
N ALA A 52 -62.49 -2.20 2.80
CA ALA A 52 -63.15 -3.26 3.58
C ALA A 52 -64.43 -2.79 4.31
N SER A 53 -64.57 -1.48 4.55
CA SER A 53 -65.77 -0.90 5.19
C SER A 53 -66.98 -0.81 4.24
N SER A 54 -66.91 -1.45 3.06
CA SER A 54 -67.97 -1.55 2.06
C SER A 54 -68.51 -0.19 1.56
N PRO A 55 -67.66 0.67 0.99
CA PRO A 55 -68.10 1.94 0.42
C PRO A 55 -68.80 1.72 -0.93
N ASP A 56 -69.53 2.73 -1.42
CA ASP A 56 -70.17 2.71 -2.74
C ASP A 56 -69.18 2.28 -3.85
N GLN A 57 -69.68 1.68 -4.94
CA GLN A 57 -68.85 1.15 -6.03
C GLN A 57 -67.96 2.22 -6.65
N THR A 58 -68.44 3.47 -6.73
CA THR A 58 -67.66 4.61 -7.24
C THR A 58 -66.48 4.97 -6.34
N VAL A 59 -66.67 4.91 -5.02
CA VAL A 59 -65.63 5.17 -4.02
C VAL A 59 -64.62 4.03 -4.00
N SER A 60 -65.08 2.78 -4.10
CA SER A 60 -64.22 1.60 -4.19
C SER A 60 -63.25 1.70 -5.37
N LEU A 61 -63.73 2.12 -6.55
CA LEU A 61 -62.88 2.33 -7.74
C LEU A 61 -61.85 3.44 -7.56
N LYS A 62 -62.21 4.55 -6.89
CA LYS A 62 -61.25 5.63 -6.56
C LYS A 62 -60.17 5.15 -5.59
N ILE A 63 -60.55 4.40 -4.55
CA ILE A 63 -59.61 3.81 -3.59
C ILE A 63 -58.63 2.87 -4.30
N LEU A 64 -59.12 2.00 -5.19
CA LEU A 64 -58.26 1.12 -6.00
C LEU A 64 -57.32 1.92 -6.92
N GLY A 65 -57.80 3.02 -7.50
CA GLY A 65 -56.97 3.95 -8.28
C GLY A 65 -55.84 4.58 -7.44
N LEU A 66 -56.15 5.03 -6.22
CA LEU A 66 -55.15 5.60 -5.33
C LEU A 66 -54.15 4.54 -4.82
N LEU A 67 -54.60 3.32 -4.52
CA LEU A 67 -53.72 2.19 -4.18
C LEU A 67 -52.71 1.89 -5.31
N ARG A 68 -53.13 1.99 -6.58
CA ARG A 68 -52.20 1.89 -7.74
C ARG A 68 -51.18 3.03 -7.76
N THR A 69 -51.59 4.26 -7.44
CA THR A 69 -50.67 5.40 -7.36
C THR A 69 -49.64 5.20 -6.25
N VAL A 70 -50.07 4.75 -5.06
CA VAL A 70 -49.18 4.39 -3.95
C VAL A 70 -48.21 3.29 -4.38
N ARG A 71 -48.70 2.22 -5.02
CA ARG A 71 -47.89 1.11 -5.53
C ARG A 71 -46.77 1.59 -6.46
N ARG A 72 -47.09 2.36 -7.50
CA ARG A 72 -46.08 2.86 -8.45
C ARG A 72 -45.03 3.72 -7.75
N LYS A 73 -45.45 4.56 -6.81
CA LYS A 73 -44.53 5.43 -6.07
C LYS A 73 -43.58 4.64 -5.17
N VAL A 74 -44.11 3.70 -4.38
CA VAL A 74 -43.27 2.84 -3.52
C VAL A 74 -42.40 1.91 -4.37
N PHE A 75 -42.87 1.43 -5.51
CA PHE A 75 -42.05 0.62 -6.42
C PHE A 75 -40.88 1.41 -7.02
N SER A 76 -41.08 2.69 -7.37
CA SER A 76 -39.95 3.54 -7.81
C SER A 76 -38.88 3.71 -6.72
N TRP A 77 -39.27 3.65 -5.43
CA TRP A 77 -38.32 3.60 -4.32
C TRP A 77 -37.59 2.27 -4.23
N VAL A 78 -38.27 1.15 -4.52
CA VAL A 78 -37.65 -0.18 -4.59
C VAL A 78 -36.58 -0.20 -5.71
N GLU A 79 -36.87 0.38 -6.87
CA GLU A 79 -35.92 0.49 -7.98
C GLU A 79 -34.70 1.36 -7.61
N GLU A 80 -34.93 2.54 -7.00
CA GLU A 80 -33.86 3.43 -6.53
C GLU A 80 -32.99 2.81 -5.44
N LEU A 81 -33.60 2.09 -4.49
CA LEU A 81 -32.86 1.40 -3.43
C LEU A 81 -32.09 0.20 -3.98
N SER A 82 -32.64 -0.52 -4.96
CA SER A 82 -31.96 -1.62 -5.61
C SER A 82 -30.72 -1.15 -6.36
N SER A 83 -30.80 -0.04 -7.10
CA SER A 83 -29.63 0.52 -7.80
C SER A 83 -28.55 1.03 -6.83
N LYS A 84 -28.93 1.69 -5.75
CA LYS A 84 -27.99 2.13 -4.70
C LYS A 84 -27.29 0.96 -4.00
N LEU A 85 -27.98 -0.15 -3.77
CA LEU A 85 -27.39 -1.33 -3.12
C LEU A 85 -26.32 -2.00 -3.99
N VAL A 86 -26.42 -1.89 -5.32
CA VAL A 86 -25.38 -2.32 -6.26
C VAL A 86 -24.12 -1.47 -6.13
N GLU A 87 -24.26 -0.16 -5.89
CA GLU A 87 -23.12 0.76 -5.69
C GLU A 87 -22.47 0.59 -4.31
N THR A 88 -23.25 0.27 -3.27
CA THR A 88 -22.75 0.10 -1.89
C THR A 88 -23.02 -1.31 -1.34
N PRO A 89 -22.35 -2.35 -1.90
CA PRO A 89 -22.59 -3.73 -1.49
C PRO A 89 -22.09 -3.97 -0.05
N GLY A 90 -23.04 -4.10 0.89
CA GLY A 90 -22.76 -4.35 2.31
C GLY A 90 -23.47 -3.40 3.29
N ASP A 91 -24.20 -2.41 2.80
CA ASP A 91 -25.04 -1.55 3.62
C ASP A 91 -26.30 -2.32 4.10
N GLU A 92 -26.27 -2.79 5.34
CA GLU A 92 -27.38 -3.54 5.95
C GLU A 92 -28.58 -2.63 6.29
N GLU A 93 -28.39 -1.32 6.46
CA GLU A 93 -29.49 -0.37 6.66
C GLU A 93 -30.26 -0.16 5.35
N LEU A 94 -29.53 0.11 4.26
CA LEU A 94 -30.11 0.27 2.92
C LEU A 94 -30.84 -1.01 2.47
N ARG A 95 -30.29 -2.18 2.79
CA ARG A 95 -30.96 -3.47 2.60
C ARG A 95 -32.26 -3.59 3.40
N GLY A 96 -32.26 -3.12 4.65
CA GLY A 96 -33.45 -3.06 5.49
C GLY A 96 -34.54 -2.18 4.89
N PHE A 97 -34.19 -1.01 4.37
CA PHE A 97 -35.13 -0.10 3.70
C PHE A 97 -35.70 -0.70 2.41
N LEU A 98 -34.87 -1.35 1.59
CA LEU A 98 -35.31 -2.02 0.36
C LEU A 98 -36.35 -3.10 0.67
N ARG A 99 -36.06 -3.97 1.65
CA ARG A 99 -36.99 -5.01 2.09
C ARG A 99 -38.31 -4.42 2.56
N ASP A 100 -38.28 -3.44 3.46
CA ASP A 100 -39.50 -2.88 4.04
C ASP A 100 -40.33 -2.14 2.98
N ALA A 101 -39.70 -1.42 2.04
CA ALA A 101 -40.37 -0.79 0.90
C ALA A 101 -41.05 -1.84 -0.02
N ALA A 102 -40.38 -2.95 -0.30
CA ALA A 102 -40.96 -4.05 -1.09
C ALA A 102 -42.19 -4.66 -0.40
N VAL A 103 -42.16 -4.85 0.93
CA VAL A 103 -43.33 -5.31 1.70
C VAL A 103 -44.47 -4.30 1.62
N ILE A 104 -44.17 -3.01 1.79
CA ILE A 104 -45.19 -1.95 1.72
C ILE A 104 -45.82 -1.92 0.32
N CYS A 105 -45.02 -2.08 -0.73
CA CYS A 105 -45.53 -2.16 -2.11
C CYS A 105 -46.49 -3.34 -2.29
N ARG A 106 -46.10 -4.54 -1.82
CA ARG A 106 -46.97 -5.73 -1.84
C ARG A 106 -48.23 -5.57 -1.00
N SER A 107 -48.15 -4.84 0.11
CA SER A 107 -49.30 -4.58 0.97
C SER A 107 -50.46 -3.91 0.22
N THR A 108 -50.21 -3.21 -0.88
CA THR A 108 -51.27 -2.59 -1.71
C THR A 108 -52.20 -3.61 -2.38
N PHE A 109 -51.82 -4.89 -2.43
CA PHE A 109 -52.63 -6.00 -2.94
C PHE A 109 -53.44 -6.71 -1.84
N ASP A 110 -53.28 -6.30 -0.58
CA ASP A 110 -54.03 -6.81 0.58
C ASP A 110 -55.46 -6.23 0.60
N VAL A 111 -56.27 -6.67 -0.36
CA VAL A 111 -57.68 -6.33 -0.50
C VAL A 111 -58.55 -7.59 -0.41
N ASP A 112 -59.86 -7.43 -0.25
CA ASP A 112 -60.81 -8.55 -0.21
C ASP A 112 -60.88 -9.27 -1.56
N LEU A 113 -61.16 -10.59 -1.53
CA LEU A 113 -61.12 -11.48 -2.70
C LEU A 113 -62.05 -11.05 -3.85
N CYS A 114 -63.12 -10.30 -3.57
CA CYS A 114 -63.99 -9.73 -4.59
C CYS A 114 -63.29 -8.67 -5.46
N TRP A 115 -62.29 -7.98 -4.90
CA TRP A 115 -61.50 -6.93 -5.56
C TRP A 115 -60.13 -7.43 -6.02
N THR A 116 -59.61 -8.55 -5.50
CA THR A 116 -58.28 -9.08 -5.86
C THR A 116 -58.13 -9.40 -7.35
N ARG A 117 -59.22 -9.72 -8.06
CA ARG A 117 -59.21 -9.91 -9.53
C ARG A 117 -59.22 -8.61 -10.34
N GLN A 118 -59.68 -7.51 -9.74
CA GLN A 118 -59.76 -6.19 -10.38
C GLN A 118 -58.55 -5.30 -10.03
N THR A 119 -57.73 -5.72 -9.07
CA THR A 119 -56.60 -4.96 -8.53
C THR A 119 -55.35 -5.04 -9.41
N PRO A 120 -54.89 -6.23 -9.86
CA PRO A 120 -53.74 -6.34 -10.75
C PRO A 120 -54.14 -6.10 -12.21
N SER A 121 -53.51 -5.11 -12.84
CA SER A 121 -53.35 -5.07 -14.31
C SER A 121 -52.16 -5.94 -14.74
N SER A 122 -51.94 -6.13 -16.05
CA SER A 122 -50.79 -6.92 -16.54
C SER A 122 -49.46 -6.44 -15.97
N GLY A 123 -49.22 -5.13 -15.94
CA GLY A 123 -48.04 -4.48 -15.32
C GLY A 123 -48.14 -4.22 -13.81
N ASP A 124 -49.05 -4.87 -13.08
CA ASP A 124 -49.00 -4.94 -11.61
C ASP A 124 -48.52 -6.31 -11.11
N THR A 125 -48.57 -7.32 -11.98
CA THR A 125 -48.17 -8.70 -11.65
C THR A 125 -46.65 -8.79 -11.52
N ASP A 126 -45.92 -8.12 -12.41
CA ASP A 126 -44.48 -7.96 -12.35
C ASP A 126 -44.02 -7.30 -11.03
N VAL A 127 -44.67 -6.20 -10.63
CA VAL A 127 -44.40 -5.49 -9.37
C VAL A 127 -44.63 -6.40 -8.17
N LEU A 128 -45.76 -7.12 -8.15
CA LEU A 128 -46.10 -8.06 -7.08
C LEU A 128 -45.01 -9.13 -6.93
N LEU A 129 -44.64 -9.79 -8.04
CA LEU A 129 -43.68 -10.90 -8.04
C LEU A 129 -42.25 -10.44 -7.74
N SER A 130 -41.80 -9.33 -8.34
CA SER A 130 -40.47 -8.73 -8.09
C SER A 130 -40.28 -8.44 -6.61
N CYS A 131 -41.29 -7.80 -6.00
CA CYS A 131 -41.24 -7.49 -4.58
C CYS A 131 -41.21 -8.77 -3.71
N ALA A 132 -41.84 -9.88 -4.14
CA ALA A 132 -41.78 -11.14 -3.40
C ALA A 132 -40.34 -11.67 -3.35
N ILE A 133 -39.68 -11.66 -4.51
CA ILE A 133 -38.30 -12.13 -4.65
C ILE A 133 -37.37 -11.26 -3.81
N LEU A 134 -37.51 -9.93 -3.89
CA LEU A 134 -36.69 -9.00 -3.11
C LEU A 134 -36.91 -9.17 -1.60
N ILE A 135 -38.15 -9.37 -1.14
CA ILE A 135 -38.41 -9.64 0.28
C ILE A 135 -37.69 -10.90 0.72
N HIS A 136 -37.76 -11.97 -0.08
CA HIS A 136 -37.07 -13.21 0.21
C HIS A 136 -35.53 -13.02 0.27
N ASP A 137 -34.93 -12.44 -0.77
CA ASP A 137 -33.48 -12.23 -0.91
C ASP A 137 -32.89 -11.32 0.19
N HIS A 138 -33.67 -10.35 0.68
CA HIS A 138 -33.22 -9.37 1.67
C HIS A 138 -33.72 -9.66 3.11
N THR A 139 -34.42 -10.78 3.33
CA THR A 139 -34.77 -11.23 4.68
C THR A 139 -33.63 -12.05 5.30
N PRO A 140 -33.11 -11.68 6.48
CA PRO A 140 -32.05 -12.44 7.13
C PRO A 140 -32.58 -13.78 7.65
N SER A 141 -31.67 -14.76 7.79
CA SER A 141 -31.99 -16.09 8.33
C SER A 141 -32.56 -16.07 9.74
N LYS A 142 -32.23 -15.05 10.54
CA LYS A 142 -32.78 -14.80 11.88
C LYS A 142 -33.72 -13.59 11.85
N VAL A 143 -35.00 -13.81 11.56
CA VAL A 143 -36.02 -12.75 11.56
C VAL A 143 -36.11 -12.03 12.92
N SER A 144 -35.81 -12.71 14.02
CA SER A 144 -35.82 -12.14 15.37
C SER A 144 -34.78 -11.04 15.60
N SER A 145 -33.77 -10.90 14.73
CA SER A 145 -32.79 -9.81 14.83
C SER A 145 -33.26 -8.50 14.18
N LEU A 146 -34.41 -8.51 13.49
CA LEU A 146 -34.96 -7.33 12.84
C LEU A 146 -35.71 -6.43 13.84
N PRO A 147 -35.86 -5.13 13.56
CA PRO A 147 -36.77 -4.27 14.31
C PRO A 147 -38.21 -4.82 14.34
N ALA A 148 -38.93 -4.58 15.43
CA ALA A 148 -40.29 -5.12 15.62
C ALA A 148 -41.27 -4.72 14.50
N TYR A 149 -41.12 -3.51 13.95
CA TYR A 149 -41.93 -3.03 12.83
C TYR A 149 -41.70 -3.87 11.56
N SER A 150 -40.44 -4.12 11.19
CA SER A 150 -40.11 -4.95 10.02
C SER A 150 -40.55 -6.41 10.19
N GLN A 151 -40.48 -6.96 11.42
CA GLN A 151 -41.04 -8.29 11.70
C GLN A 151 -42.55 -8.34 11.46
N LEU A 152 -43.29 -7.32 11.92
CA LEU A 152 -44.73 -7.21 11.70
C LEU A 152 -45.09 -7.09 10.21
N LEU A 153 -44.29 -6.36 9.43
CA LEU A 153 -44.44 -6.24 7.99
C LEU A 153 -44.30 -7.61 7.31
N LEU A 154 -43.25 -8.38 7.64
CA LEU A 154 -43.02 -9.72 7.09
C LEU A 154 -44.15 -10.70 7.44
N ASP A 155 -44.66 -10.67 8.67
CA ASP A 155 -45.78 -11.53 9.06
C ASP A 155 -47.09 -11.16 8.34
N ARG A 156 -47.28 -9.88 8.01
CA ARG A 156 -48.40 -9.43 7.16
C ARG A 156 -48.24 -9.95 5.73
N ASP A 157 -47.03 -9.87 5.17
CA ASP A 157 -46.74 -10.35 3.82
C ASP A 157 -46.94 -11.87 3.69
N ARG A 158 -46.49 -12.66 4.66
CA ARG A 158 -46.74 -14.12 4.68
C ARG A 158 -48.21 -14.48 4.60
N ARG A 159 -49.06 -13.76 5.35
CA ARG A 159 -50.52 -13.94 5.27
C ARG A 159 -51.08 -13.51 3.92
N LEU A 160 -50.53 -12.45 3.34
CA LEU A 160 -50.91 -11.99 2.01
C LEU A 160 -50.59 -13.04 0.95
N SER A 161 -49.38 -13.61 0.95
CA SER A 161 -48.97 -14.65 0.00
C SER A 161 -49.89 -15.87 0.03
N LEU A 162 -50.27 -16.35 1.24
CA LEU A 162 -51.21 -17.46 1.38
C LEU A 162 -52.60 -17.15 0.79
N ARG A 163 -53.09 -15.93 1.00
CA ARG A 163 -54.40 -15.53 0.44
C ARG A 163 -54.34 -15.35 -1.08
N LEU A 164 -53.22 -14.86 -1.61
CA LEU A 164 -53.05 -14.59 -3.04
C LEU A 164 -52.62 -15.82 -3.86
N GLU A 165 -52.17 -16.91 -3.24
CA GLU A 165 -51.64 -18.11 -3.91
C GLU A 165 -52.50 -18.56 -5.10
N SER A 166 -53.79 -18.83 -4.86
CA SER A 166 -54.70 -19.29 -5.91
C SER A 166 -54.97 -18.24 -6.98
N VAL A 167 -54.99 -16.95 -6.62
CA VAL A 167 -55.24 -15.85 -7.56
C VAL A 167 -54.05 -15.68 -8.48
N VAL A 168 -52.84 -15.61 -7.92
CA VAL A 168 -51.58 -15.43 -8.67
C VAL A 168 -51.29 -16.66 -9.53
N SER A 169 -51.51 -17.87 -9.00
CA SER A 169 -51.37 -19.10 -9.79
C SER A 169 -52.26 -19.09 -11.04
N ASN A 170 -53.50 -18.62 -10.93
CA ASN A 170 -54.41 -18.53 -12.07
C ASN A 170 -54.00 -17.41 -13.04
N ILE A 171 -53.47 -16.29 -12.55
CA ILE A 171 -52.98 -15.19 -13.40
C ILE A 171 -51.81 -15.67 -14.24
N ILE A 172 -50.81 -16.33 -13.63
CA ILE A 172 -49.63 -16.83 -14.35
C ILE A 172 -50.05 -17.86 -15.41
N GLN A 173 -50.91 -18.83 -15.05
CA GLN A 173 -51.34 -19.86 -16.00
C GLN A 173 -52.25 -19.33 -17.13
N ALA A 174 -52.92 -18.19 -16.93
CA ALA A 174 -53.78 -17.56 -17.93
C ALA A 174 -53.04 -16.55 -18.81
N ASP A 175 -51.77 -16.25 -18.52
CA ASP A 175 -50.94 -15.33 -19.29
C ASP A 175 -50.16 -16.10 -20.37
N PRO A 176 -50.56 -16.02 -21.65
CA PRO A 176 -49.95 -16.82 -22.72
C PRO A 176 -48.53 -16.36 -23.09
N ASN A 177 -48.08 -15.21 -22.60
CA ASN A 177 -46.79 -14.60 -22.96
C ASN A 177 -45.91 -14.32 -21.73
N ASP A 178 -46.30 -14.78 -20.54
CA ASP A 178 -45.60 -14.55 -19.27
C ASP A 178 -45.22 -13.08 -19.02
N GLN A 179 -46.05 -12.14 -19.49
CA GLN A 179 -45.86 -10.68 -19.38
C GLN A 179 -45.85 -10.18 -17.94
N GLY A 180 -46.31 -10.99 -16.97
CA GLY A 180 -46.11 -10.73 -15.55
C GLY A 180 -44.81 -11.31 -14.98
N VAL A 181 -44.52 -12.59 -15.23
CA VAL A 181 -43.45 -13.32 -14.54
C VAL A 181 -42.07 -12.99 -15.10
N ASP A 182 -41.94 -12.91 -16.43
CA ASP A 182 -40.64 -12.67 -17.05
C ASP A 182 -40.08 -11.28 -16.70
N PRO A 183 -40.86 -10.17 -16.79
CA PRO A 183 -40.38 -8.86 -16.33
C PRO A 183 -40.06 -8.84 -14.83
N ALA A 184 -40.80 -9.61 -14.01
CA ALA A 184 -40.53 -9.67 -12.58
C ALA A 184 -39.16 -10.26 -12.26
N ILE A 185 -38.79 -11.31 -12.99
CA ILE A 185 -37.52 -11.98 -12.82
C ILE A 185 -36.41 -11.15 -13.44
N SER A 186 -36.64 -10.52 -14.60
CA SER A 186 -35.69 -9.57 -15.19
C SER A 186 -35.39 -8.37 -14.27
N CYS A 187 -36.35 -7.94 -13.45
CA CYS A 187 -36.15 -6.89 -12.46
C CYS A 187 -35.11 -7.26 -11.40
N VAL A 188 -35.08 -8.53 -10.97
CA VAL A 188 -34.17 -9.01 -9.91
C VAL A 188 -32.91 -9.67 -10.48
N TRP A 189 -32.99 -10.21 -11.70
CA TRP A 189 -31.94 -10.88 -12.43
C TRP A 189 -31.90 -10.35 -13.86
N SER A 190 -31.10 -9.32 -14.08
CA SER A 190 -30.97 -8.64 -15.38
C SER A 190 -30.51 -9.56 -16.52
N ASP A 191 -29.73 -10.61 -16.22
CA ASP A 191 -29.25 -11.60 -17.20
C ASP A 191 -30.23 -12.74 -17.46
N TYR A 192 -31.44 -12.68 -16.89
CA TYR A 192 -32.50 -13.64 -17.17
C TYR A 192 -32.87 -13.58 -18.65
N ARG A 193 -32.92 -14.76 -19.27
CA ARG A 193 -33.29 -14.93 -20.68
C ARG A 193 -34.59 -15.72 -20.76
N PRO A 194 -35.74 -15.06 -20.98
CA PRO A 194 -37.02 -15.73 -21.21
C PRO A 194 -36.89 -16.83 -22.24
N GLY A 195 -37.33 -18.05 -21.90
CA GLY A 195 -37.15 -19.23 -22.75
C GLY A 195 -38.44 -20.01 -22.92
N SER A 196 -38.66 -21.02 -22.09
CA SER A 196 -39.94 -21.75 -22.06
C SER A 196 -40.98 -21.01 -21.23
N MET A 197 -42.26 -21.29 -21.49
CA MET A 197 -43.36 -20.79 -20.66
C MET A 197 -43.26 -21.28 -19.21
N TRP A 198 -43.75 -20.47 -18.28
CA TRP A 198 -43.84 -20.83 -16.87
C TRP A 198 -44.96 -21.84 -16.63
N THR A 199 -44.62 -22.96 -15.98
CA THR A 199 -45.60 -24.01 -15.66
C THR A 199 -45.53 -24.43 -14.20
N PRO A 200 -46.66 -24.74 -13.54
CA PRO A 200 -46.64 -25.24 -12.17
C PRO A 200 -46.07 -26.66 -12.13
N LEU A 201 -45.29 -26.97 -11.09
CA LEU A 201 -44.85 -28.33 -10.82
C LEU A 201 -46.03 -29.22 -10.43
N GLN A 202 -45.87 -30.54 -10.62
CA GLN A 202 -46.89 -31.50 -10.23
C GLN A 202 -47.13 -31.49 -8.71
N SER A 203 -48.38 -31.80 -8.32
CA SER A 203 -48.75 -32.01 -6.92
C SER A 203 -47.82 -33.03 -6.25
N PRO A 204 -47.32 -32.78 -5.02
CA PRO A 204 -47.75 -31.77 -4.04
C PRO A 204 -47.02 -30.41 -4.13
N ASN A 205 -46.26 -30.15 -5.20
CA ASN A 205 -45.42 -28.96 -5.32
C ASN A 205 -45.99 -27.89 -6.26
N SER A 206 -47.31 -27.85 -6.47
CA SER A 206 -47.99 -26.89 -7.36
C SER A 206 -47.81 -25.41 -7.02
N ARG A 207 -47.24 -25.10 -5.84
CA ARG A 207 -46.80 -23.75 -5.42
C ARG A 207 -45.50 -23.28 -6.10
N TRP A 208 -44.75 -24.20 -6.69
CA TRP A 208 -43.54 -23.94 -7.45
C TRP A 208 -43.86 -23.88 -8.93
N PHE A 209 -43.41 -22.82 -9.59
CA PHE A 209 -43.46 -22.65 -11.03
C PHE A 209 -42.06 -22.88 -11.60
N THR A 210 -41.97 -23.45 -12.79
CA THR A 210 -40.70 -23.72 -13.46
C THR A 210 -40.69 -23.23 -14.90
N CYS A 211 -39.53 -22.74 -15.34
CA CYS A 211 -39.21 -22.51 -16.74
C CYS A 211 -37.75 -22.92 -17.04
N THR A 212 -37.37 -22.91 -18.31
CA THR A 212 -35.99 -23.02 -18.76
C THR A 212 -35.58 -21.76 -19.52
N THR A 213 -34.42 -21.19 -19.21
CA THR A 213 -33.91 -20.02 -19.91
C THR A 213 -33.56 -20.33 -21.37
N ALA A 214 -33.67 -19.33 -22.25
CA ALA A 214 -33.32 -19.50 -23.66
C ALA A 214 -31.83 -19.89 -23.83
N PRO A 215 -31.52 -20.87 -24.71
CA PRO A 215 -30.14 -21.21 -25.01
C PRO A 215 -29.43 -20.06 -25.74
N SER A 216 -28.14 -19.87 -25.48
CA SER A 216 -27.30 -18.91 -26.22
C SER A 216 -25.90 -19.46 -26.43
N ALA A 217 -25.18 -18.92 -27.42
CA ALA A 217 -23.86 -19.41 -27.82
C ALA A 217 -22.87 -19.38 -26.63
N GLY A 218 -22.42 -20.57 -26.23
CA GLY A 218 -21.46 -20.75 -25.13
C GLY A 218 -22.04 -20.65 -23.72
N GLN A 219 -23.37 -20.58 -23.55
CA GLN A 219 -24.05 -20.56 -22.26
C GLN A 219 -25.07 -21.70 -22.17
N MET A 220 -25.11 -22.36 -21.01
CA MET A 220 -26.07 -23.44 -20.75
C MET A 220 -27.47 -22.85 -20.50
N SER A 221 -28.50 -23.56 -20.97
CA SER A 221 -29.88 -23.30 -20.51
C SER A 221 -29.99 -23.72 -19.05
N GLN A 222 -30.67 -22.91 -18.25
CA GLN A 222 -30.80 -23.10 -16.81
C GLN A 222 -32.27 -23.28 -16.47
N VAL A 223 -32.56 -24.25 -15.60
CA VAL A 223 -33.90 -24.44 -15.05
C VAL A 223 -34.11 -23.42 -13.94
N VAL A 224 -35.19 -22.65 -14.01
CA VAL A 224 -35.55 -21.66 -13.00
C VAL A 224 -36.81 -22.14 -12.29
N HIS A 225 -36.82 -22.05 -10.97
CA HIS A 225 -37.97 -22.35 -10.12
C HIS A 225 -38.35 -21.13 -9.29
N TYR A 226 -39.63 -20.80 -9.24
CA TYR A 226 -40.16 -19.71 -8.45
C TYR A 226 -41.28 -20.21 -7.52
N ASN A 227 -41.24 -19.83 -6.24
CA ASN A 227 -42.23 -20.23 -5.25
C ASN A 227 -43.19 -19.07 -4.95
N LEU A 228 -44.49 -19.30 -5.17
CA LEU A 228 -45.53 -18.28 -4.98
C LEU A 228 -45.69 -17.81 -3.53
N LEU A 229 -45.36 -18.65 -2.54
CA LEU A 229 -45.67 -18.38 -1.14
C LEU A 229 -44.60 -17.52 -0.45
N ASP A 230 -43.35 -17.93 -0.59
CA ASP A 230 -42.22 -17.29 0.08
C ASP A 230 -41.40 -16.38 -0.86
N GLY A 231 -41.67 -16.38 -2.16
CA GLY A 231 -40.94 -15.60 -3.14
C GLY A 231 -39.58 -16.18 -3.53
N SER A 232 -39.25 -17.40 -3.11
CA SER A 232 -37.97 -18.05 -3.43
C SER A 232 -37.77 -18.17 -4.94
N LEU A 233 -36.63 -17.69 -5.43
CA LEU A 233 -36.18 -17.89 -6.80
C LEU A 233 -34.92 -18.77 -6.79
N LEU A 234 -35.02 -19.95 -7.41
CA LEU A 234 -33.93 -20.91 -7.54
C LEU A 234 -33.54 -21.02 -9.00
N VAL A 235 -32.24 -21.02 -9.28
CA VAL A 235 -31.68 -21.30 -10.60
C VAL A 235 -30.90 -22.60 -10.47
N SER A 236 -31.14 -23.59 -11.34
CA SER A 236 -30.50 -24.92 -11.26
C SER A 236 -30.47 -25.50 -9.83
N GLU A 237 -31.62 -25.45 -9.15
CA GLU A 237 -31.86 -25.92 -7.78
C GLU A 237 -31.12 -25.17 -6.65
N LYS A 238 -30.38 -24.10 -6.97
CA LYS A 238 -29.67 -23.28 -5.98
C LYS A 238 -30.34 -21.91 -5.83
N PRO A 239 -30.44 -21.37 -4.61
CA PRO A 239 -30.99 -20.04 -4.41
C PRO A 239 -30.05 -18.99 -5.00
N LEU A 240 -30.66 -17.86 -5.36
CA LEU A 240 -29.98 -16.59 -5.42
C LEU A 240 -29.26 -16.32 -4.08
N GLY A 241 -27.97 -16.01 -4.10
CA GLY A 241 -27.22 -15.97 -2.85
C GLY A 241 -25.93 -15.16 -2.91
N ARG A 242 -25.27 -15.07 -1.76
CA ARG A 242 -23.94 -14.47 -1.65
C ARG A 242 -22.89 -15.48 -2.06
N LEU A 243 -21.77 -14.99 -2.61
CA LEU A 243 -20.62 -15.83 -2.89
C LEU A 243 -20.15 -16.51 -1.57
N PRO A 244 -19.86 -17.83 -1.58
CA PRO A 244 -19.43 -18.55 -0.39
C PRO A 244 -18.26 -17.87 0.33
N LYS A 245 -18.25 -17.95 1.66
CA LYS A 245 -17.24 -17.29 2.50
C LYS A 245 -15.84 -17.83 2.23
N GLU A 246 -15.76 -19.09 1.81
CA GLU A 246 -14.54 -19.80 1.43
C GLU A 246 -13.89 -19.11 0.22
N ILE A 247 -14.69 -18.74 -0.79
CA ILE A 247 -14.23 -18.03 -1.98
C ILE A 247 -13.89 -16.57 -1.64
N LEU A 248 -14.74 -15.88 -0.87
CA LEU A 248 -14.47 -14.49 -0.45
C LEU A 248 -13.18 -14.35 0.38
N ARG A 249 -12.81 -15.37 1.16
CA ARG A 249 -11.56 -15.38 1.94
C ARG A 249 -10.34 -15.73 1.10
N HIS A 250 -10.51 -16.25 -0.11
CA HIS A 250 -9.41 -16.67 -0.95
C HIS A 250 -8.53 -15.45 -1.34
N PRO A 251 -7.20 -15.54 -1.27
CA PRO A 251 -6.30 -14.42 -1.60
C PRO A 251 -6.55 -13.81 -2.98
N LEU A 252 -6.80 -14.67 -3.98
CA LEU A 252 -7.11 -14.24 -5.35
C LEU A 252 -8.42 -13.42 -5.44
N CYS A 253 -9.46 -13.78 -4.67
CA CYS A 253 -10.71 -13.02 -4.65
C CYS A 253 -10.50 -11.67 -3.96
N ASN A 254 -9.79 -11.65 -2.82
CA ASN A 254 -9.48 -10.43 -2.09
C ASN A 254 -8.59 -9.46 -2.90
N LEU A 255 -7.70 -9.98 -3.75
CA LEU A 255 -6.84 -9.17 -4.62
C LEU A 255 -7.65 -8.32 -5.61
N ILE A 256 -8.74 -8.88 -6.15
CA ILE A 256 -9.50 -8.31 -7.26
C ILE A 256 -10.74 -7.55 -6.75
N PHE A 257 -11.43 -8.11 -5.76
CA PHE A 257 -12.71 -7.60 -5.26
C PHE A 257 -12.64 -7.08 -3.83
N GLY A 258 -11.46 -7.06 -3.20
CA GLY A 258 -11.30 -6.57 -1.84
C GLY A 258 -12.25 -7.25 -0.86
N LYS A 259 -12.94 -6.45 -0.04
CA LYS A 259 -13.91 -6.92 0.97
C LYS A 259 -15.37 -6.77 0.53
N HIS A 260 -15.64 -6.60 -0.77
CA HIS A 260 -16.99 -6.41 -1.27
C HIS A 260 -17.83 -7.68 -1.12
N VAL A 261 -19.11 -7.52 -0.77
CA VAL A 261 -20.08 -8.62 -0.75
C VAL A 261 -20.59 -8.81 -2.17
N LEU A 262 -20.32 -9.97 -2.77
CA LEU A 262 -20.72 -10.27 -4.14
C LEU A 262 -21.98 -11.14 -4.12
N ASP A 263 -23.06 -10.62 -4.70
CA ASP A 263 -24.28 -11.39 -4.96
C ASP A 263 -24.09 -12.20 -6.26
N VAL A 264 -24.39 -13.50 -6.18
CA VAL A 264 -24.13 -14.48 -7.23
C VAL A 264 -25.35 -15.32 -7.53
N ILE A 265 -25.33 -15.88 -8.73
CA ILE A 265 -26.25 -16.89 -9.24
C ILE A 265 -25.43 -18.11 -9.69
N PRO A 266 -26.05 -19.27 -9.89
CA PRO A 266 -25.39 -20.43 -10.47
C PRO A 266 -24.84 -20.12 -11.85
N GLY A 267 -23.59 -20.53 -12.09
CA GLY A 267 -22.90 -20.30 -13.35
C GLY A 267 -23.62 -20.95 -14.53
N ASP A 268 -23.72 -20.23 -15.65
CA ASP A 268 -24.20 -20.76 -16.93
C ASP A 268 -23.04 -21.15 -17.87
N LEU A 269 -21.79 -20.99 -17.42
CA LEU A 269 -20.58 -21.39 -18.13
C LEU A 269 -20.11 -22.79 -17.68
N PRO A 270 -19.80 -23.72 -18.61
CA PRO A 270 -19.33 -25.06 -18.26
C PRO A 270 -18.11 -25.06 -17.33
N GLY A 271 -18.21 -25.79 -16.22
CA GLY A 271 -17.16 -25.88 -15.21
C GLY A 271 -17.04 -24.66 -14.29
N MET A 272 -18.04 -23.78 -14.28
CA MET A 272 -18.19 -22.68 -13.31
C MET A 272 -19.40 -22.91 -12.40
N ASP A 273 -19.24 -22.62 -11.12
CA ASP A 273 -20.29 -22.85 -10.11
C ASP A 273 -21.15 -21.61 -9.87
N TYR A 274 -20.54 -20.44 -9.95
CA TYR A 274 -21.16 -19.15 -9.65
C TYR A 274 -20.87 -18.12 -10.74
N LEU A 275 -21.79 -17.19 -10.93
CA LEU A 275 -21.73 -16.00 -11.77
C LEU A 275 -22.17 -14.81 -10.92
N ILE A 276 -21.45 -13.69 -10.96
CA ILE A 276 -21.91 -12.44 -10.33
C ILE A 276 -23.22 -11.99 -10.97
N ARG A 277 -24.15 -11.53 -10.14
CA ARG A 277 -25.39 -10.91 -10.60
C ARG A 277 -25.07 -9.56 -11.23
N GLY A 278 -25.27 -9.44 -12.55
CA GLY A 278 -24.94 -8.24 -13.33
C GLY A 278 -23.49 -8.24 -13.83
N THR A 279 -23.00 -7.06 -14.21
CA THR A 279 -21.68 -6.89 -14.82
C THR A 279 -20.76 -6.00 -14.00
N ILE A 280 -19.47 -6.33 -13.93
CA ILE A 280 -18.42 -5.48 -13.38
C ILE A 280 -17.64 -4.89 -14.54
N SER A 281 -17.69 -3.56 -14.71
CA SER A 281 -17.02 -2.86 -15.83
C SER A 281 -17.30 -3.51 -17.19
N GLY A 282 -18.57 -3.87 -17.46
CA GLY A 282 -18.97 -4.54 -18.70
C GLY A 282 -18.65 -6.04 -18.79
N HIS A 283 -18.14 -6.66 -17.73
CA HIS A 283 -17.76 -8.07 -17.70
C HIS A 283 -18.68 -8.91 -16.80
N LYS A 284 -19.05 -10.11 -17.30
CA LYS A 284 -19.64 -11.19 -16.53
C LYS A 284 -18.53 -12.01 -15.88
N VAL A 285 -18.55 -12.11 -14.55
CA VAL A 285 -17.48 -12.75 -13.78
C VAL A 285 -17.99 -14.05 -13.15
N TYR A 286 -17.24 -15.12 -13.37
CA TYR A 286 -17.55 -16.48 -12.96
C TYR A 286 -16.55 -16.99 -11.93
N PHE A 287 -17.01 -17.84 -11.03
CA PHE A 287 -16.22 -18.45 -9.96
C PHE A 287 -16.46 -19.96 -9.91
N SER A 288 -15.39 -20.70 -9.67
CA SER A 288 -15.46 -22.11 -9.27
C SER A 288 -14.33 -22.42 -8.31
N LEU A 289 -14.64 -23.12 -7.23
CA LEU A 289 -13.64 -23.62 -6.29
C LEU A 289 -13.42 -25.10 -6.56
N LYS A 290 -12.31 -25.43 -7.22
CA LYS A 290 -11.95 -26.82 -7.54
C LYS A 290 -11.12 -27.42 -6.43
N ASN A 291 -11.30 -28.70 -6.14
CA ASN A 291 -10.53 -29.44 -5.12
C ASN A 291 -10.48 -28.73 -3.74
N ASP A 292 -11.54 -28.00 -3.37
CA ASP A 292 -11.68 -27.21 -2.13
C ASP A 292 -10.65 -26.08 -1.90
N SER A 293 -9.65 -25.89 -2.78
CA SER A 293 -8.61 -24.86 -2.64
C SER A 293 -8.34 -24.04 -3.90
N ASP A 294 -8.58 -24.61 -5.08
CA ASP A 294 -8.15 -24.03 -6.35
C ASP A 294 -9.26 -23.13 -6.91
N LEU A 295 -9.24 -21.85 -6.50
CA LEU A 295 -10.18 -20.86 -7.01
C LEU A 295 -9.85 -20.50 -8.48
N VAL A 296 -10.82 -20.74 -9.36
CA VAL A 296 -10.80 -20.29 -10.75
C VAL A 296 -11.75 -19.11 -10.89
N ILE A 297 -11.22 -17.99 -11.38
CA ILE A 297 -12.01 -16.79 -11.73
C ILE A 297 -11.90 -16.59 -13.23
N ARG A 298 -13.05 -16.49 -13.90
CA ARG A 298 -13.12 -16.19 -15.33
C ARG A 298 -13.98 -14.97 -15.57
N ALA A 299 -13.65 -14.20 -16.60
CA ALA A 299 -14.48 -13.10 -17.06
C ALA A 299 -14.76 -13.20 -18.55
N LYS A 300 -15.93 -12.70 -18.95
CA LYS A 300 -16.37 -12.59 -20.34
C LYS A 300 -17.00 -11.22 -20.53
N HIS A 301 -16.62 -10.50 -21.58
CA HIS A 301 -17.22 -9.21 -21.90
C HIS A 301 -18.67 -9.37 -22.40
N ASP A 302 -19.56 -8.44 -22.03
CA ASP A 302 -20.99 -8.57 -22.28
C ASP A 302 -21.40 -8.28 -23.74
N THR A 303 -20.54 -7.67 -24.56
CA THR A 303 -20.83 -7.30 -25.96
C THR A 303 -20.82 -8.45 -26.97
N GLY A 304 -20.97 -9.70 -26.51
CA GLY A 304 -21.05 -10.88 -27.36
C GLY A 304 -19.69 -11.45 -27.81
N ASP A 305 -18.57 -10.89 -27.32
CA ASP A 305 -17.26 -11.48 -27.54
C ASP A 305 -17.19 -12.88 -26.89
N LEU A 306 -16.69 -13.86 -27.64
CA LEU A 306 -16.52 -15.25 -27.18
C LEU A 306 -15.23 -15.44 -26.36
N TYR A 307 -14.44 -14.38 -26.17
CA TYR A 307 -13.18 -14.46 -25.46
C TYR A 307 -13.42 -14.55 -23.96
N ILE A 308 -13.01 -15.67 -23.39
CA ILE A 308 -13.02 -15.90 -21.96
C ILE A 308 -11.60 -15.68 -21.47
N ILE A 309 -11.45 -14.78 -20.49
CA ILE A 309 -10.20 -14.57 -19.79
C ILE A 309 -10.23 -15.29 -18.44
N GLU A 310 -9.15 -15.93 -18.07
CA GLU A 310 -8.97 -16.61 -16.79
C GLU A 310 -7.87 -15.90 -15.99
N LEU A 311 -8.16 -15.63 -14.72
CA LEU A 311 -7.19 -15.00 -13.83
C LEU A 311 -6.16 -16.01 -13.35
N ILE A 312 -4.89 -15.71 -13.59
CA ILE A 312 -3.76 -16.53 -13.15
C ILE A 312 -3.24 -16.03 -11.79
N PRO A 313 -3.17 -16.89 -10.76
CA PRO A 313 -2.61 -16.51 -9.46
C PRO A 313 -1.16 -16.04 -9.54
N GLN A 314 -0.85 -14.97 -8.82
CA GLN A 314 0.50 -14.37 -8.75
C GLN A 314 1.56 -15.37 -8.30
N GLU A 315 1.21 -16.31 -7.43
CA GLU A 315 2.09 -17.36 -6.92
C GLU A 315 2.65 -18.25 -8.03
N LYS A 316 1.88 -18.46 -9.10
CA LYS A 316 2.30 -19.28 -10.25
C LYS A 316 3.33 -18.58 -11.13
N LEU A 317 3.50 -17.27 -10.99
CA LEU A 317 4.39 -16.44 -11.81
C LEU A 317 5.67 -16.03 -11.05
N LYS A 318 5.73 -16.29 -9.74
CA LYS A 318 6.89 -15.95 -8.90
C LYS A 318 8.13 -16.72 -9.38
N GLY A 319 9.16 -15.97 -9.75
CA GLY A 319 10.42 -16.52 -10.26
C GLY A 319 10.44 -16.73 -11.78
N ASP A 320 9.31 -16.57 -12.47
CA ASP A 320 9.24 -16.48 -13.93
C ASP A 320 9.31 -15.04 -14.42
N LEU A 321 8.73 -14.10 -13.65
CA LEU A 321 8.67 -12.68 -14.00
C LEU A 321 9.33 -11.79 -12.94
N PRO A 322 9.79 -10.58 -13.32
CA PRO A 322 10.17 -9.54 -12.37
C PRO A 322 9.04 -9.23 -11.39
N ALA A 323 9.37 -9.04 -10.11
CA ALA A 323 8.41 -8.82 -9.04
C ALA A 323 7.51 -7.59 -9.29
N VAL A 324 8.04 -6.57 -9.97
CA VAL A 324 7.31 -5.35 -10.34
C VAL A 324 6.19 -5.57 -11.36
N LEU A 325 6.19 -6.71 -12.07
CA LEU A 325 5.11 -7.12 -13.00
C LEU A 325 4.17 -8.15 -12.37
N ILE A 326 4.44 -8.56 -11.12
CA ILE A 326 3.61 -9.49 -10.35
C ILE A 326 2.86 -8.73 -9.27
N GLU A 327 3.59 -8.04 -8.38
CA GLU A 327 3.01 -7.21 -7.33
C GLU A 327 2.22 -6.06 -7.99
N GLY A 328 1.00 -5.79 -7.48
CA GLY A 328 0.17 -4.69 -7.98
C GLY A 328 -0.47 -4.92 -9.35
N HIS A 329 -0.42 -6.15 -9.88
CA HIS A 329 -1.00 -6.50 -11.18
C HIS A 329 -1.93 -7.72 -11.09
N ALA A 330 -2.92 -7.77 -11.99
CA ALA A 330 -3.71 -8.94 -12.31
C ALA A 330 -3.25 -9.54 -13.65
N HIS A 331 -3.30 -10.86 -13.76
CA HIS A 331 -2.74 -11.60 -14.88
C HIS A 331 -3.86 -12.36 -15.59
N TRP A 332 -4.39 -11.78 -16.67
CA TRP A 332 -5.55 -12.32 -17.38
C TRP A 332 -5.08 -13.12 -18.60
N LEU A 333 -5.29 -14.44 -18.59
CA LEU A 333 -5.03 -15.32 -19.72
C LEU A 333 -6.26 -15.44 -20.61
N ASN A 334 -6.18 -14.98 -21.85
CA ASN A 334 -7.21 -15.27 -22.86
C ASN A 334 -7.11 -16.73 -23.30
N LEU A 335 -8.15 -17.52 -22.98
CA LEU A 335 -8.18 -18.95 -23.22
C LEU A 335 -8.25 -19.33 -24.71
N SER A 336 -8.70 -18.41 -25.57
CA SER A 336 -8.80 -18.65 -27.02
C SER A 336 -7.49 -18.34 -27.75
N THR A 337 -6.81 -17.25 -27.37
CA THR A 337 -5.58 -16.80 -28.03
C THR A 337 -4.30 -17.30 -27.35
N SER A 338 -4.41 -17.82 -26.13
CA SER A 338 -3.26 -18.16 -25.27
C SER A 338 -2.33 -16.96 -25.02
N VAL A 339 -2.89 -15.74 -25.01
CA VAL A 339 -2.16 -14.52 -24.66
C VAL A 339 -2.54 -14.12 -23.25
N MET A 340 -1.54 -13.88 -22.41
CA MET A 340 -1.73 -13.37 -21.06
C MET A 340 -1.43 -11.87 -21.03
N GLU A 341 -2.37 -11.09 -20.54
CA GLU A 341 -2.20 -9.65 -20.33
C GLU A 341 -1.94 -9.38 -18.85
N ILE A 342 -0.92 -8.57 -18.57
CA ILE A 342 -0.58 -8.11 -17.23
C ILE A 342 -1.18 -6.72 -17.04
N GLN A 343 -2.25 -6.63 -16.28
CA GLN A 343 -3.02 -5.42 -16.06
C GLN A 343 -2.73 -4.82 -14.68
N PRO A 344 -2.44 -3.52 -14.57
CA PRO A 344 -2.38 -2.84 -13.28
C PRO A 344 -3.69 -2.99 -12.51
N LEU A 345 -3.64 -3.14 -11.19
CA LEU A 345 -4.87 -3.26 -10.38
C LEU A 345 -5.74 -1.99 -10.43
N ASP A 346 -5.15 -0.83 -10.68
CA ASP A 346 -5.87 0.45 -10.83
C ASP A 346 -6.74 0.50 -12.11
N SER A 347 -6.42 -0.33 -13.11
CA SER A 347 -7.09 -0.41 -14.41
C SER A 347 -7.42 -1.87 -14.75
N LEU A 348 -7.88 -2.63 -13.75
CA LEU A 348 -8.09 -4.08 -13.75
C LEU A 348 -8.97 -4.65 -14.88
N TRP A 349 -9.84 -3.84 -15.47
CA TRP A 349 -10.80 -4.26 -16.50
C TRP A 349 -10.56 -3.56 -17.85
N GLU A 350 -9.51 -2.74 -17.95
CA GLU A 350 -9.20 -1.94 -19.12
C GLU A 350 -8.04 -2.57 -19.88
N ALA A 351 -8.37 -3.28 -20.96
CA ALA A 351 -7.36 -3.79 -21.88
C ALA A 351 -6.62 -2.64 -22.56
N SER A 352 -5.28 -2.72 -22.60
CA SER A 352 -4.44 -1.67 -23.19
C SER A 352 -3.29 -2.26 -23.97
N LEU A 353 -3.00 -1.67 -25.13
CA LEU A 353 -1.79 -1.98 -25.91
C LEU A 353 -0.50 -1.58 -25.19
N GLU A 354 -0.61 -0.77 -24.14
CA GLU A 354 0.50 -0.38 -23.27
C GLU A 354 0.73 -1.36 -22.11
N ASN A 355 -0.12 -2.37 -21.96
CA ASN A 355 0.08 -3.42 -20.98
C ASN A 355 1.12 -4.43 -21.48
N TRP A 356 1.76 -5.12 -20.54
CA TRP A 356 2.65 -6.22 -20.88
C TRP A 356 1.82 -7.43 -21.33
N MET A 357 2.16 -7.98 -22.48
CA MET A 357 1.53 -9.18 -23.03
C MET A 357 2.53 -10.32 -23.11
N ILE A 358 2.14 -11.50 -22.66
CA ILE A 358 2.89 -12.75 -22.81
C ILE A 358 2.17 -13.58 -23.86
N GLU A 359 2.84 -13.80 -24.99
CA GLU A 359 2.38 -14.70 -26.05
C GLU A 359 2.84 -16.12 -25.72
N CYS A 360 1.92 -16.99 -25.32
CA CYS A 360 2.22 -18.38 -24.97
C CYS A 360 2.04 -19.30 -26.18
N THR A 361 2.71 -18.99 -27.29
CA THR A 361 2.75 -19.93 -28.44
C THR A 361 3.79 -21.03 -28.17
N PRO A 362 3.44 -22.32 -28.35
CA PRO A 362 4.38 -23.41 -28.12
C PRO A 362 5.70 -23.21 -28.89
N GLY A 363 6.81 -23.11 -28.16
CA GLY A 363 8.15 -22.90 -28.72
C GLY A 363 8.55 -21.44 -28.99
N GLN A 364 7.65 -20.47 -28.81
CA GLN A 364 7.93 -19.04 -28.93
C GLN A 364 7.23 -18.25 -27.82
N TYR A 365 7.70 -18.44 -26.58
CA TYR A 365 7.28 -17.62 -25.45
C TYR A 365 7.95 -16.25 -25.55
N ARG A 366 7.14 -15.20 -25.69
CA ARG A 366 7.64 -13.82 -25.79
C ARG A 366 6.79 -12.92 -24.94
N MET A 367 7.45 -12.00 -24.26
CA MET A 367 6.79 -10.99 -23.46
C MET A 367 7.11 -9.61 -24.04
N ARG A 368 6.08 -8.84 -24.38
CA ARG A 368 6.22 -7.55 -25.07
C ARG A 368 5.30 -6.47 -24.52
N LYS A 369 5.72 -5.22 -24.66
CA LYS A 369 4.94 -4.00 -24.46
C LYS A 369 5.24 -3.07 -25.63
N GLY A 370 4.27 -2.87 -26.53
CA GLY A 370 4.53 -2.22 -27.81
C GLY A 370 5.64 -2.93 -28.59
N ASN A 371 6.74 -2.21 -28.87
CA ASN A 371 7.93 -2.74 -29.54
C ASN A 371 9.02 -3.24 -28.57
N GLU A 372 8.85 -3.07 -27.26
CA GLU A 372 9.80 -3.53 -26.25
C GLU A 372 9.54 -4.99 -25.91
N HIS A 373 10.61 -5.77 -25.78
CA HIS A 373 10.57 -7.17 -25.35
C HIS A 373 11.28 -7.31 -24.02
N LEU A 374 10.71 -8.08 -23.09
CA LEU A 374 11.36 -8.39 -21.83
C LEU A 374 12.42 -9.46 -22.05
N ILE A 375 13.61 -9.24 -21.50
CA ILE A 375 14.66 -10.27 -21.44
C ILE A 375 14.31 -11.26 -20.33
N ASP A 376 14.36 -12.56 -20.66
CA ASP A 376 14.10 -13.64 -19.70
C ASP A 376 15.04 -13.53 -18.49
N VAL A 377 14.46 -13.57 -17.28
CA VAL A 377 15.16 -13.46 -15.99
C VAL A 377 16.19 -14.58 -15.75
N ARG A 378 16.12 -15.66 -16.52
CA ARG A 378 17.03 -16.81 -16.48
C ARG A 378 18.13 -16.75 -17.55
N SER A 379 18.07 -15.78 -18.45
CA SER A 379 19.05 -15.64 -19.52
C SER A 379 20.41 -15.16 -19.00
N GLN A 380 21.47 -15.51 -19.71
CA GLN A 380 22.83 -15.04 -19.40
C GLN A 380 22.92 -13.51 -19.43
N THR A 381 22.22 -12.87 -20.37
CA THR A 381 22.14 -11.41 -20.50
C THR A 381 21.54 -10.78 -19.25
N TRP A 382 20.43 -11.34 -18.73
CA TRP A 382 19.84 -10.87 -17.49
C TRP A 382 20.81 -11.00 -16.32
N VAL A 383 21.45 -12.16 -16.15
CA VAL A 383 22.40 -12.41 -15.05
C VAL A 383 23.56 -11.41 -15.11
N MET A 384 24.12 -11.18 -16.30
CA MET A 384 25.19 -10.20 -16.50
C MET A 384 24.75 -8.80 -16.07
N VAL A 385 23.67 -8.27 -16.64
CA VAL A 385 23.19 -6.91 -16.38
C VAL A 385 22.75 -6.71 -14.92
N SER A 386 21.98 -7.66 -14.39
CA SER A 386 21.46 -7.59 -13.03
C SER A 386 22.58 -7.69 -11.98
N SER A 387 23.69 -8.37 -12.27
CA SER A 387 24.84 -8.41 -11.37
C SER A 387 25.51 -7.04 -11.20
N LEU A 388 25.53 -6.21 -12.25
CA LEU A 388 26.13 -4.87 -12.22
C LEU A 388 25.32 -3.89 -11.37
N LEU A 389 23.99 -3.99 -11.44
CA LEU A 389 23.05 -3.09 -10.76
C LEU A 389 22.48 -3.67 -9.46
N GLY A 390 22.78 -4.95 -9.18
CA GLY A 390 22.33 -5.69 -8.00
C GLY A 390 22.79 -5.12 -6.66
N MET A 391 23.78 -4.22 -6.69
CA MET A 391 24.27 -3.47 -5.54
C MET A 391 23.30 -2.36 -5.11
N LEU A 392 22.50 -1.81 -6.04
CA LEU A 392 21.45 -0.85 -5.71
C LEU A 392 20.17 -1.56 -5.27
N ASP A 393 19.69 -2.51 -6.07
CA ASP A 393 18.41 -3.17 -5.85
C ASP A 393 18.49 -4.69 -6.08
N ASN A 394 17.51 -5.42 -5.57
CA ASN A 394 17.35 -6.84 -5.88
C ASN A 394 17.11 -7.02 -7.39
N PRO A 395 17.83 -7.96 -8.06
CA PRO A 395 17.58 -8.33 -9.46
C PRO A 395 16.11 -8.53 -9.82
N GLN A 396 15.29 -9.07 -8.92
CA GLN A 396 13.86 -9.28 -9.17
C GLN A 396 13.05 -7.98 -9.36
N ASN A 397 13.60 -6.84 -8.93
CA ASN A 397 12.96 -5.53 -9.07
C ASN A 397 13.39 -4.79 -10.34
N LEU A 398 14.28 -5.36 -11.14
CA LEU A 398 14.75 -4.76 -12.39
C LEU A 398 13.79 -5.08 -13.54
N LEU A 399 13.78 -4.23 -14.56
CA LEU A 399 13.20 -4.53 -15.86
C LEU A 399 14.28 -4.38 -16.92
N VAL A 400 14.69 -5.49 -17.53
CA VAL A 400 15.65 -5.49 -18.64
C VAL A 400 14.87 -5.75 -19.92
N THR A 401 14.89 -4.78 -20.82
CA THR A 401 14.13 -4.82 -22.08
C THR A 401 15.05 -4.65 -23.27
N VAL A 402 14.55 -5.08 -24.42
CA VAL A 402 15.20 -4.91 -25.71
C VAL A 402 14.19 -4.38 -26.71
N SER A 403 14.57 -3.34 -27.46
CA SER A 403 13.73 -2.74 -28.49
C SER A 403 14.44 -2.71 -29.85
N PRO A 404 13.71 -2.78 -30.98
CA PRO A 404 14.26 -2.51 -32.29
C PRO A 404 14.86 -1.10 -32.32
N ASN A 405 16.03 -0.96 -32.96
CA ASN A 405 16.63 0.36 -33.15
C ASN A 405 15.77 1.19 -34.10
N ASP A 406 15.65 2.49 -33.84
CA ASP A 406 14.92 3.39 -34.73
C ASP A 406 15.61 3.41 -36.10
N SER A 407 14.80 3.47 -37.16
CA SER A 407 15.14 3.26 -38.59
C SER A 407 16.22 4.21 -39.15
N SER A 408 16.75 5.11 -38.32
CA SER A 408 17.72 6.15 -38.63
C SER A 408 19.19 5.75 -38.37
N ARG A 409 19.46 4.57 -37.80
CA ARG A 409 20.84 4.08 -37.58
C ARG A 409 21.10 2.75 -38.34
N PRO A 410 22.24 2.62 -39.02
CA PRO A 410 22.54 1.47 -39.90
C PRO A 410 22.96 0.18 -39.16
N THR A 411 22.88 0.14 -37.83
CA THR A 411 23.25 -1.04 -37.03
C THR A 411 22.01 -1.89 -36.73
N LEU A 412 22.02 -3.14 -37.22
CA LEU A 412 21.07 -4.24 -36.97
C LEU A 412 20.94 -4.67 -35.48
N LEU A 413 21.47 -3.88 -34.55
CA LEU A 413 21.57 -4.24 -33.14
C LEU A 413 20.33 -3.78 -32.39
N MET A 414 19.71 -4.69 -31.66
CA MET A 414 18.62 -4.33 -30.76
C MET A 414 19.16 -3.52 -29.57
N HIS A 415 18.40 -2.51 -29.15
CA HIS A 415 18.81 -1.59 -28.11
C HIS A 415 18.42 -2.16 -26.73
N LEU A 416 19.41 -2.55 -25.92
CA LEU A 416 19.20 -3.06 -24.55
C LEU A 416 18.99 -1.89 -23.58
N SER A 417 17.88 -1.91 -22.85
CA SER A 417 17.53 -0.94 -21.81
C SER A 417 17.34 -1.65 -20.47
N VAL A 418 17.69 -0.96 -19.38
CA VAL A 418 17.51 -1.45 -18.01
C VAL A 418 16.80 -0.39 -17.22
N PHE A 419 15.70 -0.73 -16.58
CA PHE A 419 14.94 0.16 -15.74
C PHE A 419 14.91 -0.35 -14.31
N LEU A 420 15.11 0.57 -13.37
CA LEU A 420 15.00 0.38 -11.93
C LEU A 420 13.77 1.18 -11.47
N PRO A 421 12.56 0.61 -11.54
CA PRO A 421 11.31 1.33 -11.29
C PRO A 421 11.28 2.04 -9.95
N ARG A 422 11.78 1.38 -8.91
CA ARG A 422 11.79 1.88 -7.54
C ARG A 422 12.63 3.14 -7.35
N TYR A 423 13.66 3.33 -8.17
CA TYR A 423 14.54 4.49 -8.14
C TYR A 423 14.17 5.54 -9.20
N GLY A 424 13.35 5.17 -10.19
CA GLY A 424 13.16 5.98 -11.40
C GLY A 424 14.45 6.13 -12.22
N LEU A 425 15.37 5.17 -12.10
CA LEU A 425 16.63 5.16 -12.83
C LEU A 425 16.53 4.27 -14.07
N SER A 426 17.15 4.70 -15.16
CA SER A 426 17.22 3.96 -16.41
C SER A 426 18.61 4.01 -17.01
N PHE A 427 19.02 2.87 -17.56
CA PHE A 427 20.30 2.65 -18.21
C PHE A 427 20.07 2.03 -19.59
N TYR A 428 21.08 2.09 -20.44
CA TYR A 428 21.10 1.41 -21.72
C TYR A 428 22.53 1.02 -22.09
N VAL A 429 22.67 -0.01 -22.93
CA VAL A 429 23.97 -0.35 -23.51
C VAL A 429 24.13 0.43 -24.80
N ASP A 430 25.21 1.21 -24.88
CA ASP A 430 25.52 1.99 -26.06
C ASP A 430 26.33 1.21 -27.11
N ASP A 431 26.66 1.87 -28.23
CA ASP A 431 27.38 1.27 -29.35
C ASP A 431 28.80 0.79 -28.98
N ASP A 432 29.38 1.31 -27.88
CA ASP A 432 30.70 0.93 -27.37
C ASP A 432 30.62 -0.25 -26.36
N GLY A 433 29.40 -0.71 -26.05
CA GLY A 433 29.15 -1.74 -25.05
C GLY A 433 29.10 -1.20 -23.61
N ASP A 434 29.21 0.11 -23.41
CA ASP A 434 29.17 0.73 -22.09
C ASP A 434 27.71 0.83 -21.59
N LEU A 435 27.50 0.51 -20.30
CA LEU A 435 26.20 0.68 -19.64
C LEU A 435 26.01 2.15 -19.23
N GLN A 436 25.34 2.93 -20.07
CA GLN A 436 25.15 4.36 -19.92
C GLN A 436 23.88 4.71 -19.12
N SER A 437 23.96 5.70 -18.24
CA SER A 437 22.79 6.24 -17.53
C SER A 437 22.02 7.24 -18.39
N ARG A 438 20.68 7.12 -18.43
CA ARG A 438 19.83 8.17 -19.03
C ARG A 438 19.61 9.34 -18.08
N ASN A 439 19.56 9.06 -16.78
CA ASN A 439 19.31 10.06 -15.73
C ASN A 439 20.55 10.94 -15.49
N MET A 440 21.75 10.38 -15.69
CA MET A 440 23.02 11.09 -15.53
C MET A 440 23.75 11.14 -16.87
N ARG A 441 23.39 12.13 -17.69
CA ARG A 441 23.93 12.27 -19.06
C ARG A 441 25.45 12.27 -19.08
N GLY A 442 26.02 11.49 -19.99
CA GLY A 442 27.47 11.38 -20.14
C GLY A 442 28.14 10.53 -19.06
N MET A 443 27.40 9.85 -18.18
CA MET A 443 27.95 8.93 -17.19
C MET A 443 27.66 7.47 -17.57
N VAL A 444 28.65 6.61 -17.40
CA VAL A 444 28.58 5.16 -17.66
C VAL A 444 28.99 4.40 -16.40
N TYR A 445 28.61 3.12 -16.32
CA TYR A 445 29.06 2.21 -15.28
C TYR A 445 30.59 2.20 -15.18
N ASP A 446 31.11 2.27 -13.96
CA ASP A 446 32.54 2.17 -13.71
C ASP A 446 32.93 0.76 -13.31
N GLU A 447 33.80 0.09 -14.05
CA GLU A 447 34.29 -1.24 -13.66
C GLU A 447 35.00 -1.21 -12.30
N ASN A 448 35.65 -0.08 -11.98
CA ASN A 448 36.21 0.13 -10.65
C ASN A 448 35.14 0.70 -9.72
N GLN A 449 34.45 -0.15 -8.96
CA GLN A 449 33.46 0.30 -7.97
C GLN A 449 34.07 0.85 -6.66
N SER A 450 35.40 1.07 -6.59
CA SER A 450 36.06 1.72 -5.45
C SER A 450 36.24 3.22 -5.69
N ILE A 451 35.92 4.03 -4.69
CA ILE A 451 36.10 5.50 -4.70
C ILE A 451 37.19 5.98 -3.74
N GLY A 452 37.93 5.05 -3.10
CA GLY A 452 38.98 5.39 -2.14
C GLY A 452 38.48 5.84 -0.77
N THR A 453 37.20 5.64 -0.45
CA THR A 453 36.58 5.86 0.86
C THR A 453 35.31 5.00 0.98
N LEU A 454 34.63 5.03 2.12
CA LEU A 454 33.42 4.25 2.41
C LEU A 454 33.64 2.73 2.28
N PHE A 455 34.81 2.25 2.71
CA PHE A 455 35.14 0.83 2.65
C PHE A 455 34.16 0.00 3.49
N GLY A 456 33.61 -1.04 2.88
CA GLY A 456 32.61 -1.90 3.51
C GLY A 456 31.14 -1.51 3.26
N LEU A 457 30.88 -0.35 2.63
CA LEU A 457 29.53 0.00 2.16
C LEU A 457 29.12 -0.88 0.98
N VAL A 458 28.19 -1.81 1.18
CA VAL A 458 27.76 -2.76 0.15
C VAL A 458 26.91 -2.08 -0.93
N ASN A 459 25.91 -1.29 -0.53
CA ASN A 459 24.93 -0.75 -1.49
C ASN A 459 25.42 0.56 -2.10
N ARG A 460 26.16 0.46 -3.20
CA ARG A 460 26.61 1.62 -3.97
C ARG A 460 26.73 1.30 -5.45
N LEU A 461 26.53 2.31 -6.29
CA LEU A 461 26.84 2.26 -7.72
C LEU A 461 27.72 3.44 -8.09
N VAL A 462 28.90 3.15 -8.63
CA VAL A 462 29.83 4.16 -9.12
C VAL A 462 29.70 4.28 -10.62
N LEU A 463 29.61 5.53 -11.08
CA LEU A 463 29.58 5.91 -12.48
C LEU A 463 30.80 6.79 -12.78
N ARG A 464 31.37 6.60 -13.96
CA ARG A 464 32.46 7.41 -14.51
C ARG A 464 31.96 8.24 -15.70
N PRO A 465 32.60 9.37 -16.03
CA PRO A 465 32.34 10.05 -17.28
C PRO A 465 32.61 9.11 -18.46
N LYS A 466 31.75 9.17 -19.48
CA LYS A 466 32.00 8.51 -20.76
C LYS A 466 33.16 9.24 -21.43
N SER A 467 34.23 8.51 -21.75
CA SER A 467 35.40 9.06 -22.42
C SER A 467 34.96 9.72 -23.74
N ARG A 468 35.02 11.05 -23.80
CA ARG A 468 34.78 11.81 -25.05
C ARG A 468 35.99 12.60 -25.52
N ASP A 469 37.05 12.64 -24.73
CA ASP A 469 38.41 13.07 -25.08
C ASP A 469 39.24 12.86 -23.82
N ALA A 470 40.50 12.41 -23.91
CA ALA A 470 41.35 12.18 -22.75
C ALA A 470 41.49 13.44 -21.86
N ASN A 471 41.42 14.63 -22.46
CA ASN A 471 41.49 15.92 -21.78
C ASN A 471 40.17 16.34 -21.09
N ALA A 472 39.02 15.76 -21.48
CA ALA A 472 37.73 16.06 -20.86
C ALA A 472 37.43 15.19 -19.63
N ILE A 473 38.14 14.06 -19.49
CA ILE A 473 38.04 13.14 -18.34
C ILE A 473 38.49 13.83 -17.04
N GLU A 474 39.43 14.78 -17.13
CA GLU A 474 39.92 15.54 -15.97
C GLU A 474 38.87 16.53 -15.41
N LEU A 475 37.86 16.93 -16.18
CA LEU A 475 36.91 17.97 -15.79
C LEU A 475 35.61 17.45 -15.15
N ILE A 476 35.27 16.17 -15.34
CA ILE A 476 34.01 15.59 -14.84
C ILE A 476 34.34 14.56 -13.77
N PRO A 477 33.97 14.78 -12.49
CA PRO A 477 34.26 13.82 -11.44
C PRO A 477 33.39 12.57 -11.57
N ARG A 478 33.92 11.43 -11.08
CA ARG A 478 33.11 10.21 -10.88
C ARG A 478 31.94 10.51 -9.96
N CYS A 479 30.86 9.74 -10.08
CA CYS A 479 29.69 9.89 -9.21
C CYS A 479 29.33 8.57 -8.55
N ILE A 480 28.94 8.63 -7.28
CA ILE A 480 28.43 7.50 -6.51
C ILE A 480 26.95 7.71 -6.20
N LEU A 481 26.16 6.66 -6.40
CA LEU A 481 24.77 6.56 -5.99
C LEU A 481 24.67 5.59 -4.81
N VAL A 482 24.05 6.04 -3.72
CA VAL A 482 23.83 5.23 -2.51
C VAL A 482 22.34 5.25 -2.18
N PRO A 483 21.66 4.08 -2.07
CA PRO A 483 20.27 4.04 -1.63
C PRO A 483 20.11 4.72 -0.27
N ASP A 484 18.99 5.41 -0.05
CA ASP A 484 18.66 6.09 1.20
C ASP A 484 17.60 5.26 1.93
N GLY A 485 17.97 4.69 3.07
CA GLY A 485 17.14 3.75 3.82
C GLY A 485 17.68 3.47 5.22
N GLU A 486 17.12 2.45 5.85
CA GLU A 486 17.62 1.93 7.12
C GLU A 486 18.94 1.19 6.90
N ILE A 487 19.92 1.40 7.76
CA ILE A 487 21.26 0.84 7.60
C ILE A 487 21.49 -0.24 8.65
N SER A 488 21.84 -1.42 8.19
CA SER A 488 22.40 -2.49 9.03
C SER A 488 23.91 -2.46 8.94
N SER A 489 24.58 -2.53 10.09
CA SER A 489 26.04 -2.60 10.18
C SER A 489 26.44 -3.69 11.18
N HIS A 490 27.49 -4.43 10.85
CA HIS A 490 28.08 -5.43 11.74
C HIS A 490 29.56 -5.60 11.41
N LYS A 491 30.31 -6.16 12.36
CA LYS A 491 31.73 -6.48 12.17
C LYS A 491 31.87 -7.66 11.20
N ASP A 492 32.73 -7.50 10.20
CA ASP A 492 33.07 -8.51 9.21
C ASP A 492 34.61 -8.64 9.14
N GLY A 493 35.16 -9.55 9.95
CA GLY A 493 36.59 -9.69 10.16
C GLY A 493 37.23 -8.41 10.73
N HIS A 494 38.12 -7.78 9.95
CA HIS A 494 38.82 -6.55 10.32
C HIS A 494 38.13 -5.27 9.80
N HIS A 495 36.98 -5.40 9.14
CA HIS A 495 36.22 -4.27 8.58
C HIS A 495 34.77 -4.27 9.07
N VAL A 496 34.02 -3.20 8.76
CA VAL A 496 32.58 -3.12 9.00
C VAL A 496 31.87 -3.36 7.69
N ARG A 497 30.89 -4.26 7.69
CA ARG A 497 30.00 -4.42 6.54
C ARG A 497 28.75 -3.58 6.76
N VAL A 498 28.55 -2.59 5.90
CA VAL A 498 27.43 -1.64 5.97
C VAL A 498 26.48 -1.91 4.82
N LYS A 499 25.23 -2.23 5.10
CA LYS A 499 24.21 -2.57 4.11
C LYS A 499 22.95 -1.73 4.32
N VAL A 500 22.51 -1.06 3.27
CA VAL A 500 21.25 -0.31 3.24
C VAL A 500 20.13 -1.29 2.93
N ASP A 501 19.11 -1.34 3.78
CA ASP A 501 17.96 -2.20 3.54
C ASP A 501 17.03 -1.58 2.50
N THR A 502 17.04 -2.18 1.31
CA THR A 502 16.17 -1.86 0.18
C THR A 502 15.08 -2.91 -0.03
N ARG A 503 14.91 -3.89 0.88
CA ARG A 503 14.01 -5.06 0.74
C ARG A 503 12.52 -4.78 0.99
N ARG A 504 12.12 -3.51 0.96
CA ARG A 504 10.69 -3.14 0.93
C ARG A 504 10.01 -3.73 -0.33
N SER A 505 8.67 -3.68 -0.40
CA SER A 505 7.89 -4.14 -1.55
C SER A 505 8.47 -3.66 -2.89
N ALA A 506 8.31 -4.48 -3.94
CA ALA A 506 8.76 -4.16 -5.30
C ALA A 506 8.09 -2.89 -5.85
N LEU A 507 6.92 -2.53 -5.33
CA LEU A 507 6.19 -1.29 -5.67
C LEU A 507 6.65 -0.07 -4.85
N GLY A 508 7.41 -0.29 -3.78
CA GLY A 508 7.87 0.78 -2.90
C GLY A 508 8.97 1.60 -3.55
N ARG A 509 8.77 2.93 -3.64
CA ARG A 509 9.81 3.86 -4.08
C ARG A 509 10.99 3.84 -3.10
N VAL A 510 12.21 3.80 -3.64
CA VAL A 510 13.46 3.92 -2.90
C VAL A 510 14.15 5.21 -3.31
N THR A 511 14.43 6.07 -2.33
CA THR A 511 15.24 7.27 -2.54
C THR A 511 16.71 6.91 -2.56
N TYR A 512 17.53 7.76 -3.16
CA TYR A 512 18.98 7.59 -3.17
C TYR A 512 19.67 8.95 -3.04
N GLN A 513 20.86 8.94 -2.45
CA GLN A 513 21.75 10.07 -2.39
C GLN A 513 22.81 9.94 -3.48
N SER A 514 23.19 11.08 -4.08
CA SER A 514 24.27 11.15 -5.06
C SER A 514 25.38 12.04 -4.56
N TYR A 515 26.63 11.62 -4.80
CA TYR A 515 27.83 12.38 -4.46
C TYR A 515 28.81 12.34 -5.64
N LYS A 516 29.49 13.45 -5.88
CA LYS A 516 30.61 13.51 -6.82
C LYS A 516 31.90 13.23 -6.05
N VAL A 517 32.81 12.49 -6.68
CA VAL A 517 34.12 12.16 -6.13
C VAL A 517 35.10 13.23 -6.58
N ASP A 518 35.44 14.14 -5.68
CA ASP A 518 36.42 15.20 -5.93
C ASP A 518 37.80 14.70 -5.49
N THR A 519 38.63 14.33 -6.45
CA THR A 519 39.99 13.84 -6.19
C THR A 519 40.99 14.95 -5.93
N GLU A 520 40.68 16.19 -6.33
CA GLU A 520 41.56 17.35 -6.09
C GLU A 520 41.42 17.85 -4.66
N LEU A 521 40.18 17.97 -4.18
CA LEU A 521 39.88 18.34 -2.80
C LEU A 521 39.89 17.14 -1.84
N GLY A 522 39.92 15.92 -2.38
CA GLY A 522 39.91 14.68 -1.59
C GLY A 522 38.61 14.51 -0.80
N CYS A 523 37.45 14.78 -1.40
CA CYS A 523 36.18 14.70 -0.67
C CYS A 523 35.00 14.25 -1.54
N LEU A 524 33.91 13.89 -0.86
CA LEU A 524 32.62 13.62 -1.52
C LEU A 524 31.76 14.87 -1.50
N THR A 525 31.48 15.42 -2.69
CA THR A 525 30.67 16.62 -2.84
C THR A 525 29.23 16.26 -3.20
N GLY A 526 28.32 16.59 -2.28
CA GLY A 526 26.89 16.31 -2.40
C GLY A 526 26.08 17.51 -2.90
N ASN A 527 24.77 17.46 -2.66
CA ASN A 527 23.89 18.61 -2.89
C ASN A 527 23.81 19.52 -1.64
N ALA A 528 23.08 20.64 -1.73
CA ALA A 528 22.98 21.58 -0.62
C ALA A 528 22.16 21.06 0.58
N SER A 529 21.42 19.95 0.43
CA SER A 529 20.51 19.41 1.45
C SER A 529 21.27 18.93 2.68
N LEU A 530 20.70 19.18 3.87
CA LEU A 530 21.23 18.65 5.13
C LEU A 530 21.13 17.13 5.16
N THR A 531 20.01 16.55 4.72
CA THR A 531 19.84 15.09 4.65
C THR A 531 21.01 14.45 3.89
N ASN A 532 21.39 15.01 2.74
CA ASN A 532 22.48 14.49 1.93
C ASN A 532 23.84 14.53 2.67
N LYS A 533 24.14 15.65 3.37
CA LYS A 533 25.37 15.81 4.15
C LYS A 533 25.42 14.92 5.38
N LEU A 534 24.33 14.87 6.16
CA LEU A 534 24.21 14.02 7.34
C LEU A 534 24.30 12.55 6.97
N TYR A 535 23.67 12.15 5.87
CA TYR A 535 23.76 10.78 5.38
C TYR A 535 25.20 10.43 5.00
N CYS A 536 25.92 11.33 4.31
CA CYS A 536 27.34 11.15 4.01
C CYS A 536 28.19 11.00 5.28
N ALA A 537 28.01 11.90 6.26
CA ALA A 537 28.72 11.84 7.54
C ALA A 537 28.41 10.54 8.30
N TYR A 538 27.16 10.09 8.29
CA TYR A 538 26.76 8.84 8.91
C TYR A 538 27.44 7.63 8.26
N LEU A 539 27.47 7.58 6.93
CA LEU A 539 28.16 6.52 6.19
C LEU A 539 29.65 6.49 6.52
N HIS A 540 30.35 7.62 6.47
CA HIS A 540 31.76 7.71 6.84
C HIS A 540 32.02 7.24 8.29
N ALA A 541 31.16 7.63 9.23
CA ALA A 541 31.28 7.20 10.63
C ALA A 541 31.15 5.68 10.77
N LEU A 542 30.20 5.05 10.06
CA LEU A 542 30.00 3.60 10.09
C LEU A 542 31.12 2.81 9.40
N THR A 543 31.68 3.33 8.31
CA THR A 543 32.73 2.66 7.52
C THR A 543 34.15 2.99 7.99
N SER A 544 34.30 3.63 9.15
CA SER A 544 35.61 4.04 9.66
C SER A 544 36.48 2.83 10.03
N GLY A 545 37.72 2.83 9.56
CA GLY A 545 38.74 1.81 9.85
C GLY A 545 39.86 2.36 10.74
N CYS A 546 40.87 1.52 11.00
CA CYS A 546 42.09 1.96 11.70
C CYS A 546 43.06 2.75 10.82
N GLY A 547 42.88 2.70 9.49
CA GLY A 547 43.67 3.45 8.51
C GLY A 547 42.88 4.62 7.94
N THR A 548 43.60 5.57 7.34
CA THR A 548 43.00 6.68 6.61
C THR A 548 42.49 6.22 5.23
N ASP A 549 41.39 6.80 4.78
CA ASP A 549 40.83 6.56 3.47
C ASP A 549 41.71 7.23 2.40
N PRO A 550 42.12 6.53 1.32
CA PRO A 550 42.98 7.10 0.28
C PRO A 550 42.44 8.37 -0.38
N LEU A 551 41.13 8.53 -0.51
CA LEU A 551 40.52 9.73 -1.10
C LEU A 551 40.66 10.93 -0.16
N THR A 552 40.30 10.77 1.11
CA THR A 552 40.17 11.89 2.06
C THR A 552 41.43 12.16 2.88
N GLY A 553 42.36 11.21 2.90
CA GLY A 553 43.53 11.25 3.77
C GLY A 553 43.18 11.17 5.26
N ARG A 554 41.92 10.86 5.60
CA ARG A 554 41.36 10.85 6.95
C ARG A 554 40.65 9.53 7.20
N THR A 555 40.54 9.11 8.46
CA THR A 555 39.64 7.99 8.79
C THR A 555 38.19 8.40 8.58
N GLY A 556 37.28 7.43 8.42
CA GLY A 556 35.86 7.72 8.24
C GLY A 556 35.26 8.53 9.41
N THR A 557 35.71 8.30 10.63
CA THR A 557 35.25 9.07 11.81
C THR A 557 35.71 10.52 11.75
N GLU A 558 36.95 10.75 11.34
CA GLU A 558 37.52 12.09 11.21
C GLU A 558 36.80 12.89 10.11
N GLU A 559 36.52 12.24 8.98
CA GLU A 559 35.78 12.87 7.89
C GLU A 559 34.31 13.15 8.28
N ALA A 560 33.65 12.22 8.97
CA ALA A 560 32.31 12.45 9.50
C ALA A 560 32.25 13.67 10.44
N LEU A 561 33.23 13.80 11.36
CA LEU A 561 33.32 14.93 12.28
C LEU A 561 33.60 16.25 11.52
N SER A 562 34.46 16.22 10.51
CA SER A 562 34.72 17.36 9.62
C SER A 562 33.45 17.84 8.92
N LEU A 563 32.68 16.91 8.32
CA LEU A 563 31.42 17.23 7.66
C LEU A 563 30.39 17.82 8.63
N LEU A 564 30.25 17.23 9.82
CA LEU A 564 29.31 17.71 10.85
C LEU A 564 29.68 19.09 11.41
N ARG A 565 30.98 19.42 11.47
CA ARG A 565 31.46 20.76 11.89
C ARG A 565 31.38 21.80 10.77
N SER A 566 31.17 21.39 9.53
CA SER A 566 31.11 22.32 8.40
C SER A 566 29.96 23.31 8.56
N ALA A 567 30.16 24.58 8.15
CA ALA A 567 29.11 25.59 8.17
C ALA A 567 27.84 25.15 7.42
N SER A 568 28.01 24.26 6.43
CA SER A 568 26.95 23.71 5.61
C SER A 568 25.94 22.82 6.36
N CYS A 569 26.32 22.29 7.53
CA CYS A 569 25.45 21.55 8.46
C CYS A 569 24.81 22.45 9.52
N TRP A 570 25.30 23.68 9.70
CA TRP A 570 24.85 24.62 10.74
C TRP A 570 24.05 25.81 10.19
N SER A 571 24.11 26.09 8.88
CA SER A 571 23.50 27.28 8.26
C SER A 571 22.01 27.10 7.89
N ILE A 572 21.25 26.27 8.60
CA ILE A 572 19.94 25.77 8.12
C ILE A 572 18.77 26.37 8.87
N MET A 573 17.73 26.73 8.11
CA MET A 573 16.54 27.39 8.64
C MET A 573 15.41 26.42 9.02
N LYS A 574 15.35 25.19 8.47
CA LYS A 574 14.26 24.23 8.73
C LYS A 574 14.77 22.79 8.76
N LEU A 575 14.32 22.01 9.75
CA LEU A 575 14.62 20.59 9.90
C LEU A 575 13.37 19.75 9.63
N GLY A 576 13.52 18.63 8.92
CA GLY A 576 12.47 17.64 8.72
C GLY A 576 12.66 16.38 9.58
N PRO A 577 11.71 15.43 9.52
CA PRO A 577 11.80 14.18 10.28
C PRO A 577 13.02 13.33 9.93
N ARG A 578 13.43 13.30 8.64
CA ARG A 578 14.56 12.49 8.18
C ARG A 578 15.89 13.03 8.70
N GLU A 579 16.07 14.34 8.73
CA GLU A 579 17.28 14.94 9.29
C GLU A 579 17.39 14.68 10.81
N ALA A 580 16.27 14.79 11.54
CA ALA A 580 16.23 14.48 12.97
C ALA A 580 16.58 13.01 13.25
N GLU A 581 16.07 12.09 12.43
CA GLU A 581 16.40 10.68 12.48
C GLU A 581 17.89 10.42 12.22
N LEU A 582 18.47 11.05 11.18
CA LEU A 582 19.90 10.92 10.89
C LEU A 582 20.78 11.45 12.02
N LEU A 583 20.42 12.59 12.63
CA LEU A 583 21.13 13.11 13.81
C LEU A 583 21.06 12.12 14.98
N ALA A 584 19.90 11.50 15.22
CA ALA A 584 19.75 10.48 16.26
C ALA A 584 20.60 9.23 15.95
N TRP A 585 20.66 8.79 14.69
CA TRP A 585 21.50 7.67 14.26
C TRP A 585 22.99 7.96 14.39
N ILE A 586 23.44 9.16 14.04
CA ILE A 586 24.84 9.57 14.24
C ILE A 586 25.18 9.61 15.73
N ALA A 587 24.28 10.16 16.56
CA ALA A 587 24.46 10.24 17.99
C ALA A 587 24.48 8.86 18.67
N SER A 588 23.77 7.87 18.13
CA SER A 588 23.71 6.50 18.67
C SER A 588 24.95 5.65 18.37
N ILE A 589 25.84 6.10 17.49
CA ILE A 589 27.19 5.50 17.31
C ILE A 589 28.02 5.66 18.60
N CYS A 590 27.78 6.71 19.38
CA CYS A 590 28.45 6.92 20.65
C CYS A 590 27.96 5.90 21.70
N PRO A 591 28.85 5.24 22.48
CA PRO A 591 28.46 4.26 23.48
C PRO A 591 27.56 4.88 24.54
N LYS A 592 26.50 4.18 24.95
CA LYS A 592 25.61 4.67 26.00
C LYS A 592 26.24 4.48 27.37
N ARG A 593 26.37 5.58 28.13
CA ARG A 593 26.99 5.59 29.45
C ARG A 593 25.96 5.93 30.52
N THR A 594 25.81 5.05 31.51
CA THR A 594 24.87 5.22 32.62
C THR A 594 25.52 4.93 33.97
N TRP A 595 24.99 5.52 35.03
CA TRP A 595 25.44 5.23 36.40
C TRP A 595 24.91 3.89 36.88
N TYR A 596 25.75 3.12 37.55
CA TYR A 596 25.38 1.87 38.20
C TYR A 596 25.93 1.82 39.64
N PRO A 597 25.07 1.50 40.64
CA PRO A 597 23.63 1.67 40.61
C PRO A 597 23.24 3.14 40.36
N VAL A 598 22.12 3.39 39.68
CA VAL A 598 21.68 4.74 39.23
C VAL A 598 21.64 5.75 40.39
N HIS A 599 21.22 5.31 41.58
CA HIS A 599 21.08 6.17 42.77
C HIS A 599 22.40 6.46 43.50
N LEU A 600 23.43 5.60 43.36
CA LEU A 600 24.72 5.77 44.05
C LEU A 600 25.73 6.57 43.24
N LYS A 601 25.61 6.55 41.90
CA LYS A 601 26.58 7.19 40.98
C LYS A 601 28.05 6.84 41.30
N CYS A 602 28.29 5.62 41.78
CA CYS A 602 29.63 5.18 42.20
C CYS A 602 30.40 4.44 41.09
N MET A 603 29.71 3.85 40.11
CA MET A 603 30.30 3.13 38.98
C MET A 603 29.58 3.49 37.67
N GLN A 604 30.26 3.33 36.54
CA GLN A 604 29.64 3.43 35.22
C GLN A 604 29.35 2.07 34.62
N LYS A 605 28.21 1.97 33.92
CA LYS A 605 27.89 0.92 32.96
C LYS A 605 27.97 1.52 31.55
N VAL A 606 28.61 0.79 30.64
CA VAL A 606 28.78 1.22 29.24
C VAL A 606 28.16 0.17 28.33
N GLU A 607 27.25 0.58 27.48
CA GLU A 607 26.62 -0.25 26.46
C GLU A 607 27.20 0.16 25.10
N TRP A 608 28.00 -0.73 24.51
CA TRP A 608 28.71 -0.49 23.24
C TRP A 608 27.85 -0.97 22.07
N PRO A 609 27.61 -0.13 21.05
CA PRO A 609 27.18 -0.55 19.73
C PRO A 609 28.07 -1.67 19.15
N ASP A 610 27.48 -2.52 18.30
CA ASP A 610 28.22 -3.58 17.59
C ASP A 610 29.01 -3.02 16.39
N LEU A 611 29.91 -2.10 16.70
CA LEU A 611 30.84 -1.45 15.79
C LEU A 611 32.26 -1.54 16.35
N PRO A 612 33.32 -1.36 15.53
CA PRO A 612 34.68 -1.27 16.04
C PRO A 612 34.82 -0.09 17.01
N ALA A 613 35.62 -0.24 18.07
CA ALA A 613 35.74 0.79 19.10
C ALA A 613 36.23 2.15 18.56
N GLY A 614 37.06 2.14 17.51
CA GLY A 614 37.57 3.35 16.87
C GLY A 614 36.51 4.19 16.15
N THR A 615 35.38 3.60 15.76
CA THR A 615 34.30 4.35 15.09
C THR A 615 33.41 5.11 16.06
N GLN A 616 33.47 4.75 17.35
CA GLN A 616 32.53 5.15 18.40
C GLN A 616 32.99 6.42 19.15
N HIS A 617 33.38 7.46 18.39
CA HIS A 617 33.93 8.70 18.93
C HIS A 617 32.86 9.56 19.63
N HIS A 618 33.19 10.16 20.78
CA HIS A 618 32.24 10.92 21.60
C HIS A 618 31.70 12.18 20.90
N ASP A 619 32.52 12.83 20.07
CA ASP A 619 32.12 14.07 19.41
C ASP A 619 30.99 13.89 18.39
N LEU A 620 30.75 12.66 17.90
CA LEU A 620 29.59 12.39 17.05
C LEU A 620 28.29 12.73 17.79
N TYR A 621 28.19 12.37 19.08
CA TYR A 621 27.07 12.76 19.93
C TYR A 621 27.08 14.26 20.22
N VAL A 622 28.22 14.82 20.62
CA VAL A 622 28.33 16.24 21.03
C VAL A 622 27.92 17.17 19.89
N ILE A 623 28.42 16.93 18.67
CA ILE A 623 28.13 17.77 17.52
C ILE A 623 26.69 17.55 17.05
N ALA A 624 26.21 16.30 16.99
CA ALA A 624 24.82 16.03 16.61
C ALA A 624 23.82 16.67 17.58
N ASN A 625 24.08 16.60 18.89
CA ASN A 625 23.28 17.27 19.91
C ASN A 625 23.38 18.80 19.78
N GLY A 626 24.56 19.35 19.47
CA GLY A 626 24.73 20.78 19.22
C GLY A 626 23.94 21.28 18.00
N ILE A 627 23.91 20.50 16.91
CA ILE A 627 23.08 20.80 15.73
C ILE A 627 21.60 20.74 16.11
N LYS A 628 21.17 19.70 16.83
CA LYS A 628 19.80 19.58 17.37
C LYS A 628 19.42 20.82 18.20
N GLU A 629 20.23 21.21 19.18
CA GLU A 629 19.98 22.37 20.05
C GLU A 629 19.97 23.70 19.27
N HIS A 630 20.81 23.82 18.26
CA HIS A 630 20.78 24.97 17.35
C HIS A 630 19.45 25.03 16.58
N CYS A 631 19.00 23.90 16.02
CA CYS A 631 17.72 23.81 15.34
C CYS A 631 16.54 24.08 16.29
N GLU A 632 16.52 23.49 17.49
CA GLU A 632 15.47 23.73 18.50
C GLU A 632 15.34 25.21 18.85
N ARG A 633 16.45 25.95 18.96
CA ARG A 633 16.43 27.41 19.17
C ARG A 633 15.83 28.18 17.99
N ILE A 634 16.07 27.74 16.75
CA ILE A 634 15.49 28.36 15.55
C ILE A 634 13.99 28.04 15.44
N LEU A 635 13.58 26.83 15.83
CA LEU A 635 12.19 26.38 15.77
C LEU A 635 11.25 27.19 16.67
N LEU A 636 11.76 27.79 17.75
CA LEU A 636 11.00 28.74 18.59
C LEU A 636 10.40 29.90 17.79
N PHE A 637 10.98 30.23 16.63
CA PHE A 637 10.53 31.32 15.76
C PHE A 637 9.62 30.84 14.60
N GLN A 638 9.21 29.56 14.58
CA GLN A 638 8.38 28.98 13.51
C GLN A 638 7.03 28.50 14.05
N GLU A 639 5.94 29.12 13.58
CA GLU A 639 4.57 28.95 14.13
C GLU A 639 3.92 27.56 13.97
N LYS A 640 4.58 26.53 13.40
CA LYS A 640 3.91 25.27 13.00
C LYS A 640 4.73 23.97 13.04
N GLN A 641 5.65 23.76 13.98
CA GLN A 641 6.31 22.43 14.12
C GLN A 641 6.00 21.73 15.44
N SER A 642 5.65 20.44 15.34
CA SER A 642 5.26 19.57 16.45
C SER A 642 6.43 19.27 17.39
N SER A 643 6.16 19.25 18.70
CA SER A 643 7.12 19.04 19.80
C SER A 643 7.79 17.65 19.87
N THR A 644 7.57 16.77 18.89
CA THR A 644 7.96 15.36 18.91
C THR A 644 9.11 14.99 17.96
N LEU A 645 9.67 15.95 17.21
CA LEU A 645 10.67 15.67 16.15
C LEU A 645 11.91 14.90 16.63
N PHE A 646 12.38 15.14 17.85
CA PHE A 646 13.57 14.50 18.41
C PHE A 646 13.27 13.46 19.49
N ALA A 647 12.05 12.91 19.53
CA ALA A 647 11.66 11.93 20.54
C ALA A 647 12.57 10.67 20.55
N SER A 648 13.15 10.32 19.40
CA SER A 648 14.07 9.19 19.23
C SER A 648 15.55 9.52 19.48
N PHE A 649 15.89 10.77 19.78
CA PHE A 649 17.28 11.17 19.98
C PHE A 649 17.84 10.56 21.29
N PRO A 650 19.03 9.93 21.27
CA PRO A 650 19.55 9.25 22.44
C PRO A 650 19.88 10.25 23.56
N LEU A 651 19.58 9.88 24.81
CA LEU A 651 19.97 10.65 26.00
C LEU A 651 21.27 10.09 26.58
N GLN A 652 22.23 10.97 26.88
CA GLN A 652 23.50 10.64 27.54
C GLN A 652 23.68 11.48 28.81
N ASP A 653 24.33 10.91 29.83
CA ASP A 653 24.78 11.66 31.01
C ASP A 653 26.03 12.46 30.65
N GLU A 654 25.94 13.80 30.70
CA GLU A 654 26.99 14.73 30.26
C GLU A 654 28.31 14.49 31.02
N HIS A 655 28.24 14.21 32.33
CA HIS A 655 29.41 13.97 33.15
C HIS A 655 30.12 12.66 32.75
N LEU A 656 29.37 11.58 32.56
CA LEU A 656 29.93 10.30 32.10
C LEU A 656 30.49 10.38 30.68
N LEU A 657 29.83 11.12 29.79
CA LEU A 657 30.30 11.36 28.43
C LEU A 657 31.63 12.14 28.45
N LYS A 658 31.70 13.27 29.16
CA LYS A 658 32.91 14.09 29.29
C LYS A 658 34.06 13.31 29.92
N ARG A 659 33.79 12.50 30.95
CA ARG A 659 34.79 11.63 31.56
C ARG A 659 35.31 10.57 30.58
N GLY A 660 34.41 9.99 29.78
CA GLY A 660 34.79 9.05 28.71
C GLY A 660 35.66 9.71 27.65
N ALA A 661 35.28 10.91 27.21
CA ALA A 661 36.03 11.72 26.25
C ALA A 661 37.45 12.03 26.73
N LEU A 662 37.61 12.54 27.96
CA LEU A 662 38.92 12.84 28.55
C LEU A 662 39.82 11.60 28.61
N ARG A 663 39.26 10.43 28.95
CA ARG A 663 40.01 9.17 28.98
C ARG A 663 40.39 8.67 27.59
N ALA A 664 39.60 8.98 26.56
CA ALA A 664 39.86 8.55 25.19
C ALA A 664 40.66 9.58 24.38
N ALA A 665 40.92 10.76 24.92
CA ALA A 665 41.54 11.88 24.20
C ALA A 665 42.91 11.54 23.60
N TYR A 666 43.67 10.61 24.20
CA TYR A 666 44.97 10.17 23.68
C TYR A 666 44.87 9.29 22.42
N LEU A 667 43.68 8.79 22.08
CA LEU A 667 43.43 7.93 20.92
C LEU A 667 43.14 8.73 19.64
N SER A 668 42.93 10.04 19.75
CA SER A 668 42.51 10.90 18.64
C SER A 668 43.44 12.12 18.49
N PRO A 669 43.79 12.53 17.26
CA PRO A 669 44.62 13.70 17.03
C PRO A 669 44.02 14.96 17.66
N PHE A 670 44.88 15.84 18.19
CA PHE A 670 44.46 17.09 18.84
C PHE A 670 43.55 17.97 17.95
N GLU A 671 43.82 17.95 16.64
CA GLU A 671 43.05 18.68 15.61
C GLU A 671 41.57 18.25 15.53
N ILE A 672 41.25 17.06 16.03
CA ILE A 672 39.94 16.43 15.89
C ILE A 672 39.22 16.37 17.24
N SER A 673 39.96 16.12 18.32
CA SER A 673 39.47 16.10 19.70
C SER A 673 39.09 17.49 20.24
N GLY A 674 39.50 18.57 19.55
CA GLY A 674 39.30 19.95 20.00
C GLY A 674 40.10 20.29 21.27
N GLN A 675 39.97 21.54 21.75
CA GLN A 675 40.56 21.92 23.03
C GLN A 675 39.82 21.21 24.17
N SER A 676 40.42 20.15 24.72
CA SER A 676 40.04 19.59 26.00
C SER A 676 39.97 20.73 27.03
N SER A 677 38.83 20.89 27.72
CA SER A 677 38.63 21.97 28.70
C SER A 677 39.87 22.10 29.58
N GLY A 678 40.60 23.21 29.43
CA GLY A 678 41.88 23.44 30.08
C GLY A 678 41.73 23.34 31.60
N GLY A 679 42.21 22.24 32.16
CA GLY A 679 42.25 22.02 33.59
C GLY A 679 42.96 20.70 33.88
N ASN A 680 43.86 20.71 34.87
CA ASN A 680 44.47 19.53 35.48
C ASN A 680 43.38 18.63 36.12
N LEU A 681 42.54 18.00 35.31
CA LEU A 681 41.50 17.06 35.72
C LEU A 681 42.01 15.61 35.72
N ASP A 682 43.16 15.37 35.11
CA ASP A 682 43.81 14.07 35.13
C ASP A 682 44.62 13.90 36.42
N VAL A 683 44.42 12.78 37.09
CA VAL A 683 45.12 12.47 38.34
C VAL A 683 46.33 11.64 37.98
N ARG A 684 47.51 12.05 38.44
CA ARG A 684 48.74 11.28 38.24
C ARG A 684 48.55 9.86 38.80
N TYR A 685 48.49 8.87 37.93
CA TYR A 685 48.38 7.47 38.35
C TYR A 685 49.67 7.03 39.02
N SER A 686 49.62 6.80 40.33
CA SER A 686 50.71 6.14 41.07
C SER A 686 50.66 4.65 40.75
N ALA A 687 51.42 4.23 39.74
CA ALA A 687 51.48 2.83 39.34
C ALA A 687 52.00 1.97 40.50
N ARG A 688 51.31 0.86 40.77
CA ARG A 688 51.61 -0.01 41.93
C ARG A 688 52.88 -0.84 41.74
N ASP A 689 53.39 -0.85 40.52
CA ASP A 689 54.55 -1.58 40.00
C ASP A 689 55.79 -0.69 39.82
N LEU A 690 55.66 0.64 39.97
CA LEU A 690 56.80 1.54 39.99
C LEU A 690 57.51 1.46 41.35
N VAL A 691 58.50 0.58 41.45
CA VAL A 691 59.60 0.75 42.42
C VAL A 691 60.28 2.09 42.09
N GLU A 692 60.58 2.91 43.10
CA GLU A 692 61.21 4.22 42.90
C GLU A 692 62.40 4.10 41.95
N VAL A 693 62.24 4.65 40.75
CA VAL A 693 63.18 4.53 39.64
C VAL A 693 64.53 5.10 40.09
N ASP A 694 65.55 4.23 40.15
CA ASP A 694 66.92 4.64 40.44
C ASP A 694 67.33 5.73 39.44
N SER A 695 68.03 6.74 39.95
CA SER A 695 68.57 7.89 39.22
C SER A 695 69.25 7.52 37.88
N ALA A 696 69.78 6.30 37.77
CA ALA A 696 70.39 5.77 36.55
C ALA A 696 69.40 5.56 35.40
N GLU A 697 68.21 5.00 35.64
CA GLU A 697 67.22 4.71 34.61
C GLU A 697 66.61 5.99 34.04
N ARG A 698 66.34 6.96 34.92
CA ARG A 698 65.88 8.30 34.51
C ARG A 698 66.93 9.02 33.68
N ARG A 699 68.22 8.87 34.00
CA ARG A 699 69.32 9.42 33.17
C ARG A 699 69.41 8.72 31.82
N ALA A 700 69.26 7.40 31.77
CA ALA A 700 69.26 6.64 30.52
C ALA A 700 68.08 7.02 29.61
N TYR A 701 66.86 7.12 30.17
CA TYR A 701 65.68 7.58 29.45
C TYR A 701 65.86 9.02 28.93
N THR A 702 66.36 9.94 29.75
CA THR A 702 66.57 11.34 29.35
C THR A 702 67.63 11.44 28.24
N ALA A 703 68.72 10.67 28.33
CA ALA A 703 69.76 10.63 27.31
C ALA A 703 69.24 10.04 25.99
N ALA A 704 68.51 8.91 26.03
CA ALA A 704 67.92 8.30 24.85
C ALA A 704 66.88 9.21 24.18
N THR A 705 66.08 9.93 24.98
CA THR A 705 65.07 10.88 24.50
C THR A 705 65.72 12.11 23.88
N ALA A 706 66.81 12.63 24.47
CA ALA A 706 67.58 13.74 23.93
C ALA A 706 68.28 13.37 22.60
N VAL A 707 68.73 12.13 22.45
CA VAL A 707 69.28 11.62 21.18
C VAL A 707 68.18 11.43 20.13
N ARG A 708 67.01 10.89 20.52
CA ARG A 708 65.87 10.65 19.63
C ARG A 708 65.24 11.94 19.09
N HIS A 709 65.24 13.01 19.89
CA HIS A 709 64.73 14.33 19.50
C HIS A 709 65.82 15.31 19.03
N ARG A 710 67.04 14.82 18.75
CA ARG A 710 68.12 15.66 18.25
C ARG A 710 67.79 16.13 16.83
N THR A 711 67.41 17.39 16.70
CA THR A 711 67.30 18.06 15.40
C THR A 711 68.69 18.20 14.77
N VAL A 712 68.80 17.88 13.48
CA VAL A 712 70.06 17.92 12.71
C VAL A 712 70.49 19.35 12.36
N ASP A 713 69.66 20.36 12.62
CA ASP A 713 70.02 21.77 12.44
C ASP A 713 70.46 22.42 13.76
N PRO A 714 71.73 22.83 13.92
CA PRO A 714 72.15 23.60 15.08
C PRO A 714 71.67 25.05 14.93
N SER A 715 70.67 25.44 15.73
CA SER A 715 70.34 26.86 15.92
C SER A 715 71.54 27.57 16.54
N THR A 716 72.19 28.45 15.79
CA THR A 716 73.30 29.27 16.28
C THR A 716 72.76 30.36 17.20
N ALA A 717 72.80 30.12 18.51
CA ALA A 717 72.55 31.16 19.50
C ALA A 717 73.66 32.22 19.39
N LYS A 718 73.31 33.42 18.89
CA LYS A 718 74.27 34.51 18.63
C LYS A 718 74.92 35.13 19.87
N ASN A 719 74.50 34.76 21.08
CA ASN A 719 75.06 35.33 22.31
C ASN A 719 75.01 34.34 23.46
N ILE A 720 75.88 33.32 23.40
CA ILE A 720 76.03 32.30 24.44
C ILE A 720 76.41 32.95 25.78
N LEU A 721 77.17 34.03 25.76
CA LEU A 721 77.64 34.72 26.97
C LEU A 721 76.48 35.31 27.79
N SER A 722 75.47 35.92 27.16
CA SER A 722 74.31 36.44 27.87
C SER A 722 73.44 35.32 28.47
N MET A 723 73.42 34.15 27.82
CA MET A 723 72.70 32.97 28.32
C MET A 723 73.40 32.34 29.52
N VAL A 724 74.73 32.33 29.57
CA VAL A 724 75.47 31.82 30.74
C VAL A 724 75.36 32.80 31.91
N GLN A 725 75.33 34.11 31.65
CA GLN A 725 75.17 35.14 32.69
C GLN A 725 73.80 35.10 33.40
N THR A 726 72.74 34.58 32.75
CA THR A 726 71.41 34.45 33.40
C THR A 726 71.33 33.28 34.38
N TRP A 727 72.30 32.36 34.39
CA TRP A 727 72.27 31.18 35.25
C TRP A 727 72.60 31.47 36.73
N LYS A 728 72.99 32.71 37.07
CA LYS A 728 73.25 33.19 38.45
C LYS A 728 74.09 32.21 39.31
N ALA A 729 74.96 31.43 38.68
CA ALA A 729 75.84 30.48 39.32
C ALA A 729 77.30 30.86 39.02
N SER A 730 78.19 30.76 40.01
CA SER A 730 79.62 30.94 39.80
C SER A 730 80.15 29.77 38.97
N VAL A 731 80.37 29.98 37.67
CA VAL A 731 81.03 29.01 36.81
C VAL A 731 82.54 29.20 36.98
N SER A 732 83.16 28.36 37.82
CA SER A 732 84.62 28.25 37.91
C SER A 732 85.11 27.24 36.86
N GLY A 733 85.89 27.70 35.89
CA GLY A 733 86.63 26.83 34.99
C GLY A 733 88.07 26.69 35.45
N ASP A 734 88.55 25.45 35.56
CA ASP A 734 89.96 25.17 35.80
C ASP A 734 90.73 25.40 34.50
N ALA A 735 91.53 26.46 34.45
CA ALA A 735 92.31 26.83 33.29
C ALA A 735 93.59 25.99 33.24
N THR A 736 93.49 24.77 32.75
CA THR A 736 94.66 24.02 32.26
C THR A 736 94.64 24.02 30.74
N LEU A 737 95.15 25.13 30.18
CA LEU A 737 95.62 25.18 28.79
C LEU A 737 96.98 24.50 28.74
N SER A 738 97.04 23.28 28.22
CA SER A 738 98.24 22.78 27.56
C SER A 738 98.00 22.83 26.05
N LEU A 739 98.86 23.62 25.38
CA LEU A 739 98.96 23.86 23.94
C LEU A 739 98.77 22.63 23.05
#